data_AF-A0A970GT32-F1
#
_entry.id   AF-A0A970GT32-F1
#
_cell.length_a   1.000
_cell.length_b   1.000
_cell.length_c   1.000
_cell.angle_alpha   90.00
_cell.angle_beta   90.00
_cell.angle_gamma   90.00
#
_symmetry.space_group_name_H-M   'P 1'
#
loop_
_entity.id
_entity.type
_entity.pdbx_description
1 polymer ?
#
loop_
_entity_poly.entity_id
_entity_poly.type
_entity_poly.pdbx_seq_one_letter_code
_entity_poly.pdbx_strand_id
1 'polypeptide(L)'
;MSRTIMTEPRLSIRGFRGRSRSFIRPLIEEIEGIDFIYPTSDGFDIIVEKQELLPEVRKKINEILKQYKLLEIRYPLNQHPEELSEKAEEIISVLSEDLPEVINVTENNNSGQVSLLSSLRQMKTFLLSYASKVVIEGLENSYSIASGNRLVARAEDGRYLELKVIDNKNGQITAIIQQGALEDLPGNKIEVFYSGSRVTQGEKLGDGFIHNPRQDLAHTLNRLTEITPVLNDFIAQSEQLVDYSEKIDGDFAEINHGLSQLQEISGRLNSSLIEWQQEGLSGFLEELLLILDDIKNNVGDISDIKKDLIQTSNKLKEGAGLIEERLIYVPRSNSIYEQLFDLKEVFLQISKGLDEQYDLVTERMKDMDPVLSSIENWQTKINSLLKVEAALNSGANWQEVDSLISQVEDTVSVFDTKQLQERLLSIQEILLELKSTQISVVLNQLSYIQNSLPDMKEEEIVETINLIDRYIAGEVIPGDQIQLLIKGSYDSKKVINFIKRIIANPAVNYIEMDAGLIQTNPRTEVFNLLRQVKALISVIIAFIFTVFMLIMDHSLIISILRLNHCRASLYGFFTGAFLFSMICLITRVDFPYLNLLTEIAIGGISGLLVALLSNMLNPVNNEEWEAGVALGFSPAEIMHEIIIPAGKPGLLYLLNYPKIIFKG
;
A
#
# COMPACT_ATOMS: atom_id res chain seq x y z
N MET A 1 5.82 29.58 11.16
CA MET A 1 4.58 30.40 11.11
C MET A 1 3.86 30.28 12.45
N SER A 2 4.00 31.29 13.31
CA SER A 2 3.27 31.39 14.57
C SER A 2 1.79 31.61 14.27
N ARG A 3 0.96 30.61 14.55
CA ARG A 3 -0.50 30.75 14.50
C ARG A 3 -0.92 31.64 15.67
N THR A 4 -1.04 32.94 15.43
CA THR A 4 -1.74 33.84 16.34
C THR A 4 -3.17 33.32 16.47
N ILE A 5 -3.48 32.78 17.64
CA ILE A 5 -4.78 32.20 17.94
C ILE A 5 -5.74 33.39 18.10
N MET A 6 -6.41 33.77 17.01
CA MET A 6 -7.45 34.80 17.01
C MET A 6 -8.54 34.41 18.03
N THR A 7 -8.78 35.32 18.96
CA THR A 7 -9.60 35.18 20.17
C THR A 7 -11.09 35.50 19.94
N GLU A 8 -11.52 35.57 18.68
CA GLU A 8 -12.82 36.13 18.31
C GLU A 8 -13.90 35.06 18.09
N PRO A 9 -15.18 35.38 18.34
CA PRO A 9 -16.30 34.47 18.12
C PRO A 9 -16.51 34.27 16.61
N ARG A 10 -16.28 33.03 16.14
CA ARG A 10 -16.31 32.68 14.71
C ARG A 10 -17.38 31.66 14.34
N LEU A 11 -17.93 31.81 13.14
CA LEU A 11 -18.73 30.82 12.43
C LEU A 11 -18.02 30.43 11.13
N SER A 12 -18.18 29.18 10.71
CA SER A 12 -17.58 28.67 9.49
C SER A 12 -18.69 28.14 8.59
N ILE A 13 -18.71 28.56 7.33
CA ILE A 13 -19.57 27.97 6.31
C ILE A 13 -18.70 27.22 5.31
N ARG A 14 -19.08 26.00 4.98
CA ARG A 14 -18.34 25.06 4.13
C ARG A 14 -19.26 24.38 3.12
N GLY A 15 -18.68 23.69 2.14
CA GLY A 15 -19.42 22.91 1.17
C GLY A 15 -20.02 23.72 0.01
N PHE A 16 -19.46 24.90 -0.28
CA PHE A 16 -19.81 25.61 -1.51
C PHE A 16 -19.23 24.88 -2.72
N ARG A 17 -19.93 24.93 -3.86
CA ARG A 17 -19.54 24.26 -5.10
C ARG A 17 -19.57 25.23 -6.27
N GLY A 18 -18.57 25.10 -7.14
CA GLY A 18 -18.36 26.02 -8.25
C GLY A 18 -18.35 27.47 -7.77
N ARG A 19 -19.07 28.33 -8.49
CA ARG A 19 -19.15 29.78 -8.20
C ARG A 19 -20.24 30.17 -7.20
N SER A 20 -20.92 29.22 -6.56
CA SER A 20 -22.01 29.53 -5.61
C SER A 20 -21.55 30.40 -4.43
N ARG A 21 -20.29 30.22 -4.00
CA ARG A 21 -19.65 31.04 -2.96
C ARG A 21 -19.68 32.53 -3.29
N SER A 22 -19.36 32.89 -4.53
CA SER A 22 -19.28 34.29 -4.97
C SER A 22 -20.66 34.96 -4.98
N PHE A 23 -21.72 34.18 -5.13
CA PHE A 23 -23.11 34.66 -5.13
C PHE A 23 -23.69 34.78 -3.72
N ILE A 24 -23.43 33.81 -2.84
CA ILE A 24 -23.97 33.81 -1.47
C ILE A 24 -23.23 34.77 -0.54
N ARG A 25 -21.95 35.04 -0.80
CA ARG A 25 -21.12 35.89 0.06
C ARG A 25 -21.71 37.30 0.28
N PRO A 26 -22.08 38.08 -0.76
CA PRO A 26 -22.67 39.41 -0.56
C PRO A 26 -23.93 39.40 0.30
N LEU A 27 -24.78 38.37 0.17
CA LEU A 27 -26.02 38.24 0.95
C LEU A 27 -25.74 38.07 2.45
N ILE A 28 -24.61 37.43 2.80
CA ILE A 28 -24.22 37.22 4.18
C ILE A 28 -23.51 38.45 4.76
N GLU A 29 -22.77 39.20 3.93
CA GLU A 29 -22.11 40.46 4.36
C GLU A 29 -23.13 41.53 4.82
N GLU A 30 -24.39 41.46 4.37
CA GLU A 30 -25.47 42.38 4.79
C GLU A 30 -26.03 42.09 6.19
N ILE A 31 -25.63 41.01 6.86
CA ILE A 31 -26.14 40.66 8.19
C ILE A 31 -25.51 41.53 9.28
N GLU A 32 -26.36 42.25 10.02
CA GLU A 32 -25.97 43.03 11.20
C GLU A 32 -25.32 42.14 12.29
N GLY A 33 -24.16 42.57 12.81
CA GLY A 33 -23.37 41.87 13.83
C GLY A 33 -22.19 41.06 13.31
N ILE A 34 -21.96 41.05 11.98
CA ILE A 34 -20.75 40.49 11.35
C ILE A 34 -19.69 41.58 11.24
N ASP A 35 -18.48 41.29 11.73
CA ASP A 35 -17.33 42.20 11.66
C ASP A 35 -16.58 42.03 10.33
N PHE A 36 -16.16 40.79 10.01
CA PHE A 36 -15.53 40.49 8.74
C PHE A 36 -15.73 39.04 8.28
N ILE A 37 -15.67 38.85 6.96
CA ILE A 37 -15.74 37.54 6.28
C ILE A 37 -14.47 37.33 5.48
N TYR A 38 -13.80 36.20 5.67
CA TYR A 38 -12.62 35.84 4.88
C TYR A 38 -12.77 34.49 4.16
N PRO A 39 -12.32 34.40 2.90
CA PRO A 39 -12.44 33.19 2.11
C PRO A 39 -11.49 32.09 2.61
N THR A 40 -11.97 30.85 2.57
CA THR A 40 -11.19 29.63 2.77
C THR A 40 -11.28 28.74 1.51
N SER A 41 -10.55 27.64 1.47
CA SER A 41 -10.51 26.75 0.29
C SER A 41 -11.87 26.16 -0.09
N ASP A 42 -12.74 25.92 0.89
CA ASP A 42 -14.06 25.26 0.70
C ASP A 42 -15.24 26.12 1.23
N GLY A 43 -15.02 27.43 1.44
CA GLY A 43 -16.06 28.34 1.90
C GLY A 43 -15.51 29.63 2.47
N PHE A 44 -16.01 30.05 3.63
CA PHE A 44 -15.54 31.24 4.33
C PHE A 44 -15.77 31.15 5.83
N ASP A 45 -14.93 31.86 6.56
CA ASP A 45 -15.05 32.05 8.00
C ASP A 45 -15.56 33.47 8.26
N ILE A 46 -16.47 33.56 9.23
CA ILE A 46 -17.22 34.76 9.59
C ILE A 46 -16.87 35.08 11.03
N ILE A 47 -16.34 36.27 11.25
CA ILE A 47 -16.13 36.80 12.59
C ILE A 47 -17.32 37.66 12.98
N VAL A 48 -17.83 37.38 14.18
CA VAL A 48 -18.97 38.09 14.76
C VAL A 48 -18.43 39.12 15.76
N GLU A 49 -19.02 40.31 15.79
CA GLU A 49 -18.55 41.42 16.64
C GLU A 49 -18.57 41.04 18.14
N LYS A 50 -19.59 40.29 18.56
CA LYS A 50 -19.84 39.93 19.96
C LYS A 50 -20.33 38.49 20.08
N GLN A 51 -19.93 37.81 21.16
CA GLN A 51 -20.32 36.42 21.38
C GLN A 51 -21.84 36.25 21.58
N GLU A 52 -22.53 37.28 22.10
CA GLU A 52 -23.98 37.28 22.30
C GLU A 52 -24.76 37.26 20.99
N LEU A 53 -24.18 37.78 19.89
CA LEU A 53 -24.82 37.88 18.58
C LEU A 53 -24.68 36.59 17.75
N LEU A 54 -23.81 35.66 18.15
CA LEU A 54 -23.59 34.39 17.45
C LEU A 54 -24.88 33.60 17.16
N PRO A 55 -25.83 33.42 18.10
CA PRO A 55 -27.05 32.67 17.83
C PRO A 55 -27.95 33.36 16.80
N GLU A 56 -28.01 34.70 16.83
CA GLU A 56 -28.83 35.49 15.91
C GLU A 56 -28.22 35.49 14.49
N VAL A 57 -26.90 35.76 14.39
CA VAL A 57 -26.15 35.71 13.13
C VAL A 57 -26.23 34.32 12.51
N ARG A 58 -26.04 33.25 13.31
CA ARG A 58 -26.19 31.86 12.83
C ARG A 58 -27.58 31.59 12.28
N LYS A 59 -28.64 32.12 12.92
CA LYS A 59 -30.02 31.94 12.47
C LYS A 59 -30.25 32.64 11.12
N LYS A 60 -29.84 33.91 11.00
CA LYS A 60 -29.95 34.68 9.74
C LYS A 60 -29.19 34.02 8.59
N ILE A 61 -27.96 33.57 8.83
CA ILE A 61 -27.16 32.82 7.84
C ILE A 61 -27.90 31.55 7.39
N ASN A 62 -28.45 30.78 8.32
CA ASN A 62 -29.17 29.54 8.01
C ASN A 62 -30.45 29.81 7.20
N GLU A 63 -31.14 30.92 7.46
CA GLU A 63 -32.30 31.35 6.68
C GLU A 63 -31.91 31.67 5.23
N ILE A 64 -30.79 32.37 5.01
CA ILE A 64 -30.26 32.63 3.66
C ILE A 64 -29.88 31.32 2.96
N LEU A 65 -29.09 30.46 3.61
CA LEU A 65 -28.64 29.19 3.00
C LEU A 65 -29.80 28.26 2.63
N LYS A 66 -30.87 28.23 3.43
CA LYS A 66 -32.07 27.43 3.13
C LYS A 66 -32.86 27.90 1.92
N GLN A 67 -32.72 29.18 1.54
CA GLN A 67 -33.38 29.73 0.36
C GLN A 67 -32.72 29.28 -0.93
N TYR A 68 -31.50 28.74 -0.89
CA TYR A 68 -30.76 28.34 -2.09
C TYR A 68 -30.42 26.85 -2.06
N LYS A 69 -30.74 26.18 -3.16
CA LYS A 69 -30.39 24.79 -3.42
C LYS A 69 -29.45 24.71 -4.60
N LEU A 70 -28.47 23.83 -4.51
CA LEU A 70 -27.57 23.53 -5.60
C LEU A 70 -28.01 22.24 -6.28
N LEU A 71 -28.18 22.29 -7.60
CA LEU A 71 -28.41 21.12 -8.44
C LEU A 71 -27.16 20.85 -9.27
N GLU A 72 -26.57 19.68 -9.10
CA GLU A 72 -25.44 19.20 -9.89
C GLU A 72 -25.89 18.13 -10.88
N ILE A 73 -25.47 18.31 -12.13
CA ILE A 73 -25.66 17.37 -13.24
C ILE A 73 -24.26 16.84 -13.58
N ARG A 74 -24.00 15.56 -13.31
CA ARG A 74 -22.67 14.97 -13.41
C ARG A 74 -22.60 13.99 -14.58
N TYR A 75 -21.65 14.23 -15.48
CA TYR A 75 -21.34 13.33 -16.59
C TYR A 75 -20.33 12.26 -16.16
N PRO A 76 -20.44 11.03 -16.71
CA PRO A 76 -19.40 10.01 -16.57
C PRO A 76 -18.03 10.50 -17.05
N LEU A 77 -16.93 10.04 -16.44
CA LEU A 77 -15.56 10.47 -16.77
C LEU A 77 -15.14 10.18 -18.22
N ASN A 78 -15.80 9.24 -18.90
CA ASN A 78 -15.55 8.89 -20.30
C ASN A 78 -16.40 9.70 -21.30
N GLN A 79 -17.23 10.63 -20.82
CA GLN A 79 -18.10 11.46 -21.63
C GLN A 79 -17.80 12.93 -21.36
N HIS A 80 -17.28 13.61 -22.38
CA HIS A 80 -17.04 15.04 -22.38
C HIS A 80 -18.00 15.70 -23.37
N PRO A 81 -19.08 16.36 -22.93
CA PRO A 81 -19.95 17.10 -23.84
C PRO A 81 -19.15 18.22 -24.49
N GLU A 82 -19.13 18.28 -25.82
CA GLU A 82 -18.32 19.24 -26.59
C GLU A 82 -18.67 20.70 -26.24
N GLU A 83 -19.88 20.97 -25.72
CA GLU A 83 -20.40 22.31 -25.38
C GLU A 83 -21.18 22.31 -24.04
N LEU A 84 -20.49 22.06 -22.93
CA LEU A 84 -21.09 22.13 -21.57
C LEU A 84 -21.79 23.46 -21.26
N SER A 85 -21.19 24.57 -21.71
CA SER A 85 -21.73 25.91 -21.45
C SER A 85 -23.05 26.15 -22.16
N GLU A 86 -23.16 25.71 -23.42
CA GLU A 86 -24.38 25.88 -24.23
C GLU A 86 -25.53 25.04 -23.68
N LYS A 87 -25.24 23.78 -23.30
CA LYS A 87 -26.23 22.93 -22.62
C LYS A 87 -26.67 23.49 -21.27
N ALA A 88 -25.76 24.12 -20.51
CA ALA A 88 -26.12 24.75 -19.26
C ALA A 88 -27.05 25.95 -19.48
N GLU A 89 -26.81 26.77 -20.50
CA GLU A 89 -27.67 27.90 -20.86
C GLU A 89 -29.04 27.45 -21.38
N GLU A 90 -29.10 26.39 -22.19
CA GLU A 90 -30.36 25.78 -22.63
C GLU A 90 -31.21 25.34 -21.43
N ILE A 91 -30.60 24.62 -20.47
CA ILE A 91 -31.29 24.18 -19.25
C ILE A 91 -31.77 25.37 -18.42
N ILE A 92 -30.97 26.43 -18.29
CA ILE A 92 -31.34 27.62 -17.52
C ILE A 92 -32.51 28.36 -18.18
N SER A 93 -32.48 28.54 -19.50
CA SER A 93 -33.52 29.27 -20.24
C SER A 93 -34.90 28.66 -20.02
N VAL A 94 -34.98 27.32 -20.01
CA VAL A 94 -36.22 26.57 -19.81
C VAL A 94 -36.64 26.55 -18.34
N LEU A 95 -35.71 26.37 -17.40
CA LEU A 95 -36.04 26.35 -15.97
C LEU A 95 -36.46 27.72 -15.44
N SER A 96 -36.03 28.81 -16.07
CA SER A 96 -36.40 30.17 -15.67
C SER A 96 -37.87 30.53 -15.96
N GLU A 97 -38.61 29.69 -16.71
CA GLU A 97 -40.05 29.90 -16.96
C GLU A 97 -40.91 29.52 -15.74
N ASP A 98 -40.51 28.48 -15.00
CA ASP A 98 -41.26 27.89 -13.89
C ASP A 98 -40.65 28.21 -12.50
N LEU A 99 -39.39 28.67 -12.46
CA LEU A 99 -38.66 28.92 -11.22
C LEU A 99 -38.21 30.38 -11.11
N PRO A 100 -38.23 30.95 -9.89
CA PRO A 100 -38.04 32.38 -9.69
C PRO A 100 -36.61 32.88 -9.95
N GLU A 101 -35.58 32.06 -9.75
CA GLU A 101 -34.18 32.43 -10.01
C GLU A 101 -33.31 31.17 -10.16
N VAL A 102 -32.66 31.00 -11.33
CA VAL A 102 -31.74 29.89 -11.65
C VAL A 102 -30.44 30.47 -12.20
N ILE A 103 -29.31 30.14 -11.57
CA ILE A 103 -28.01 30.76 -11.87
C ILE A 103 -26.98 29.68 -12.21
N ASN A 104 -26.25 29.85 -13.31
CA ASN A 104 -25.11 29.00 -13.64
C ASN A 104 -23.94 29.28 -12.69
N VAL A 105 -23.52 28.27 -11.93
CA VAL A 105 -22.35 28.34 -11.06
C VAL A 105 -21.24 27.36 -11.46
N THR A 106 -21.30 26.79 -12.66
CA THR A 106 -20.33 25.82 -13.18
C THR A 106 -18.91 26.38 -13.26
N GLU A 107 -17.91 25.58 -12.89
CA GLU A 107 -16.48 25.91 -12.94
C GLU A 107 -15.71 24.90 -13.82
N ASN A 108 -14.87 25.40 -14.73
CA ASN A 108 -14.23 24.60 -15.79
C ASN A 108 -12.89 24.02 -15.28
N ASN A 109 -12.82 22.73 -14.97
CA ASN A 109 -11.63 22.07 -14.39
C ASN A 109 -11.16 20.87 -15.23
N ASN A 110 -10.76 21.09 -16.49
CA ASN A 110 -10.59 20.01 -17.47
C ASN A 110 -9.17 19.42 -17.58
N SER A 111 -8.15 19.94 -16.89
CA SER A 111 -6.75 19.56 -17.20
C SER A 111 -6.22 18.33 -16.44
N GLY A 112 -6.76 17.97 -15.28
CA GLY A 112 -6.25 16.85 -14.47
C GLY A 112 -6.93 15.48 -14.69
N GLN A 113 -8.13 15.47 -15.28
CA GLN A 113 -9.00 14.30 -15.31
C GLN A 113 -8.65 13.30 -16.42
N VAL A 114 -8.16 13.78 -17.57
CA VAL A 114 -7.78 12.93 -18.72
C VAL A 114 -6.57 12.04 -18.40
N SER A 115 -5.56 12.60 -17.70
CA SER A 115 -4.39 11.83 -17.27
C SER A 115 -4.80 10.76 -16.26
N LEU A 116 -5.63 11.09 -15.27
CA LEU A 116 -6.14 10.13 -14.30
C LEU A 116 -6.95 9.01 -14.96
N LEU A 117 -7.82 9.32 -15.93
CA LEU A 117 -8.59 8.33 -16.66
C LEU A 117 -7.68 7.35 -17.42
N SER A 118 -6.63 7.84 -18.07
CA SER A 118 -5.66 6.99 -18.75
C SER A 118 -4.94 6.05 -17.75
N SER A 119 -4.53 6.57 -16.60
CA SER A 119 -3.90 5.78 -15.53
C SER A 119 -4.87 4.74 -14.95
N LEU A 120 -6.14 5.09 -14.68
CA LEU A 120 -7.15 4.16 -14.19
C LEU A 120 -7.47 3.06 -15.22
N ARG A 121 -7.52 3.39 -16.51
CA ARG A 121 -7.69 2.39 -17.58
C ARG A 121 -6.49 1.46 -17.68
N GLN A 122 -5.26 2.00 -17.64
CA GLN A 122 -4.04 1.19 -17.62
C GLN A 122 -3.98 0.28 -16.39
N MET A 123 -4.33 0.79 -15.22
CA MET A 123 -4.37 0.02 -13.97
C MET A 123 -5.43 -1.08 -14.01
N LYS A 124 -6.61 -0.82 -14.59
CA LYS A 124 -7.63 -1.85 -14.83
C LYS A 124 -7.11 -2.94 -15.76
N THR A 125 -6.49 -2.57 -16.88
CA THR A 125 -5.92 -3.54 -17.82
C THR A 125 -4.83 -4.38 -17.17
N PHE A 126 -3.96 -3.76 -16.36
CA PHE A 126 -2.96 -4.46 -15.57
C PHE A 126 -3.59 -5.45 -14.59
N LEU A 127 -4.55 -5.03 -13.76
CA LEU A 127 -5.20 -5.95 -12.81
C LEU A 127 -5.92 -7.12 -13.51
N LEU A 128 -6.52 -6.88 -14.68
CA LEU A 128 -7.15 -7.92 -15.50
C LEU A 128 -6.14 -8.88 -16.15
N SER A 129 -4.86 -8.52 -16.30
CA SER A 129 -3.84 -9.47 -16.79
C SER A 129 -3.38 -10.44 -15.71
N TYR A 130 -3.55 -10.10 -14.42
CA TYR A 130 -3.18 -10.93 -13.28
C TYR A 130 -4.35 -11.67 -12.62
N ALA A 131 -5.59 -11.27 -12.90
CA ALA A 131 -6.79 -11.96 -12.40
C ALA A 131 -6.89 -13.39 -12.95
N SER A 132 -7.33 -14.33 -12.11
CA SER A 132 -7.59 -15.72 -12.46
C SER A 132 -8.81 -15.81 -13.38
N LYS A 133 -8.64 -16.50 -14.50
CA LYS A 133 -9.67 -16.60 -15.55
C LYS A 133 -10.19 -18.02 -15.66
N VAL A 134 -11.48 -18.14 -15.89
CA VAL A 134 -12.14 -19.38 -16.26
C VAL A 134 -12.53 -19.29 -17.72
N VAL A 135 -11.96 -20.18 -18.53
CA VAL A 135 -12.32 -20.34 -19.94
C VAL A 135 -13.30 -21.50 -20.05
N ILE A 136 -14.49 -21.23 -20.55
CA ILE A 136 -15.57 -22.23 -20.67
C ILE A 136 -15.70 -22.62 -22.13
N GLU A 137 -15.61 -23.92 -22.41
CA GLU A 137 -15.64 -24.49 -23.76
C GLU A 137 -16.82 -25.47 -23.93
N GLY A 138 -17.28 -25.66 -25.16
CA GLY A 138 -18.31 -26.67 -25.49
C GLY A 138 -19.76 -26.26 -25.21
N LEU A 139 -20.16 -25.05 -25.60
CA LEU A 139 -21.50 -24.50 -25.33
C LEU A 139 -22.46 -24.63 -26.52
N GLU A 140 -23.56 -25.38 -26.37
CA GLU A 140 -24.64 -25.48 -27.37
C GLU A 140 -25.55 -24.23 -27.43
N ASN A 141 -25.44 -23.29 -26.47
CA ASN A 141 -26.28 -22.08 -26.35
C ASN A 141 -25.52 -20.82 -25.86
N SER A 142 -24.28 -20.60 -26.33
CA SER A 142 -23.41 -19.50 -25.87
C SER A 142 -23.93 -18.08 -26.17
N TYR A 143 -24.84 -17.89 -27.14
CA TYR A 143 -25.26 -16.57 -27.62
C TYR A 143 -26.14 -15.75 -26.65
N SER A 144 -26.69 -16.35 -25.59
CA SER A 144 -27.59 -15.67 -24.64
C SER A 144 -26.88 -15.04 -23.43
N ILE A 145 -25.58 -15.27 -23.26
CA ILE A 145 -24.81 -14.81 -22.09
C ILE A 145 -24.08 -13.51 -22.43
N ALA A 146 -24.58 -12.40 -21.87
CA ALA A 146 -23.94 -11.09 -22.00
C ALA A 146 -22.75 -10.94 -21.04
N SER A 147 -21.79 -10.07 -21.42
CA SER A 147 -20.76 -9.59 -20.50
C SER A 147 -21.40 -8.96 -19.26
N GLY A 148 -20.88 -9.28 -18.08
CA GLY A 148 -21.42 -8.86 -16.79
C GLY A 148 -22.34 -9.87 -16.09
N ASN A 149 -22.80 -10.94 -16.78
CA ASN A 149 -23.59 -11.99 -16.15
C ASN A 149 -22.79 -12.73 -15.07
N ARG A 150 -23.49 -13.15 -14.01
CA ARG A 150 -22.94 -13.99 -12.94
C ARG A 150 -23.21 -15.46 -13.24
N LEU A 151 -22.18 -16.28 -13.08
CA LEU A 151 -22.23 -17.73 -13.19
C LEU A 151 -21.72 -18.35 -11.89
N VAL A 152 -22.03 -19.62 -11.67
CA VAL A 152 -21.51 -20.38 -10.51
C VAL A 152 -20.73 -21.56 -11.06
N ALA A 153 -19.54 -21.80 -10.52
CA ALA A 153 -18.76 -22.98 -10.84
C ALA A 153 -18.56 -23.87 -9.61
N ARG A 154 -18.36 -25.16 -9.85
CA ARG A 154 -18.09 -26.17 -8.82
C ARG A 154 -16.78 -26.89 -9.14
N ALA A 155 -15.86 -26.89 -8.19
CA ALA A 155 -14.62 -27.63 -8.25
C ALA A 155 -14.84 -29.13 -7.96
N GLU A 156 -13.86 -29.97 -8.31
CA GLU A 156 -13.94 -31.43 -8.10
C GLU A 156 -14.08 -31.83 -6.63
N ASP A 157 -13.57 -31.02 -5.71
CA ASP A 157 -13.69 -31.20 -4.26
C ASP A 157 -15.02 -30.71 -3.66
N GLY A 158 -15.91 -30.16 -4.50
CA GLY A 158 -17.21 -29.65 -4.10
C GLY A 158 -17.24 -28.18 -3.66
N ARG A 159 -16.12 -27.43 -3.74
CA ARG A 159 -16.12 -25.98 -3.52
C ARG A 159 -16.88 -25.24 -4.63
N TYR A 160 -17.55 -24.14 -4.25
CA TYR A 160 -18.24 -23.27 -5.19
C TYR A 160 -17.46 -21.98 -5.43
N LEU A 161 -17.40 -21.56 -6.69
CA LEU A 161 -16.77 -20.32 -7.14
C LEU A 161 -17.83 -19.45 -7.81
N GLU A 162 -17.89 -18.17 -7.45
CA GLU A 162 -18.73 -17.21 -8.18
C GLU A 162 -17.92 -16.62 -9.34
N LEU A 163 -18.49 -16.63 -10.54
CA LEU A 163 -17.84 -16.13 -11.75
C LEU A 163 -18.58 -14.93 -12.34
N LYS A 164 -17.85 -13.97 -12.90
CA LYS A 164 -18.42 -12.86 -13.68
C LYS A 164 -17.87 -12.89 -15.10
N VAL A 165 -18.77 -12.94 -16.07
CA VAL A 165 -18.42 -12.97 -17.50
C VAL A 165 -17.81 -11.64 -17.92
N ILE A 166 -16.63 -11.68 -18.53
CA ILE A 166 -15.94 -10.51 -19.08
C ILE A 166 -16.16 -10.44 -20.59
N ASP A 167 -16.01 -11.57 -21.27
CA ASP A 167 -16.07 -11.64 -22.72
C ASP A 167 -16.77 -12.92 -23.17
N ASN A 168 -17.45 -12.84 -24.29
CA ASN A 168 -18.11 -13.96 -24.95
C ASN A 168 -17.92 -13.80 -26.45
N LYS A 169 -16.92 -14.49 -26.99
CA LYS A 169 -16.57 -14.46 -28.42
C LYS A 169 -16.50 -15.87 -28.95
N ASN A 170 -17.12 -16.09 -30.12
CA ASN A 170 -17.04 -17.34 -30.88
C ASN A 170 -17.39 -18.61 -30.07
N GLY A 171 -18.32 -18.51 -29.12
CA GLY A 171 -18.75 -19.64 -28.29
C GLY A 171 -17.80 -20.03 -27.16
N GLN A 172 -16.76 -19.23 -26.90
CA GLN A 172 -15.88 -19.35 -25.74
C GLN A 172 -16.19 -18.21 -24.76
N ILE A 173 -16.56 -18.56 -23.52
CA ILE A 173 -16.87 -17.59 -22.47
C ILE A 173 -15.66 -17.45 -21.57
N THR A 174 -15.19 -16.22 -21.38
CA THR A 174 -14.13 -15.89 -20.41
C THR A 174 -14.75 -15.18 -19.22
N ALA A 175 -14.58 -15.77 -18.03
CA ALA A 175 -15.05 -15.22 -16.78
C ALA A 175 -13.91 -15.03 -15.76
N ILE A 176 -14.06 -14.08 -14.85
CA ILE A 176 -13.20 -13.93 -13.66
C ILE A 176 -13.88 -14.49 -12.42
N ILE A 177 -13.08 -14.97 -11.49
CA ILE A 177 -13.55 -15.49 -10.20
C ILE A 177 -13.80 -14.31 -9.26
N GLN A 178 -15.05 -14.06 -8.89
CA GLN A 178 -15.42 -12.98 -7.95
C GLN A 178 -15.23 -13.37 -6.49
N GLN A 179 -15.51 -14.63 -6.16
CA GLN A 179 -15.42 -15.18 -4.81
C GLN A 179 -15.03 -16.64 -4.86
N GLY A 180 -14.08 -17.03 -4.01
CA GLY A 180 -13.73 -18.43 -3.76
C GLY A 180 -12.22 -18.66 -3.76
N ALA A 181 -11.73 -19.36 -2.74
CA ALA A 181 -10.31 -19.63 -2.57
C ALA A 181 -9.82 -20.66 -3.59
N LEU A 182 -8.85 -20.24 -4.41
CA LEU A 182 -8.14 -21.09 -5.37
C LEU A 182 -6.99 -21.89 -4.76
N GLU A 183 -6.61 -21.55 -3.53
CA GLU A 183 -5.54 -22.22 -2.78
C GLU A 183 -5.86 -23.73 -2.67
N ASP A 184 -4.88 -24.55 -3.06
CA ASP A 184 -4.93 -26.02 -2.99
C ASP A 184 -6.08 -26.69 -3.78
N LEU A 185 -6.55 -26.10 -4.88
CA LEU A 185 -7.51 -26.78 -5.77
C LEU A 185 -6.84 -27.96 -6.51
N PRO A 186 -7.35 -29.20 -6.36
CA PRO A 186 -6.89 -30.33 -7.16
C PRO A 186 -7.46 -30.21 -8.57
N GLY A 187 -6.59 -29.86 -9.53
CA GLY A 187 -6.93 -29.81 -10.94
C GLY A 187 -7.52 -28.47 -11.41
N ASN A 188 -7.38 -28.22 -12.70
CA ASN A 188 -7.78 -26.94 -13.32
C ASN A 188 -9.20 -26.98 -13.90
N LYS A 189 -9.90 -28.11 -13.79
CA LYS A 189 -11.21 -28.32 -14.43
C LYS A 189 -12.33 -28.08 -13.42
N ILE A 190 -13.32 -27.28 -13.80
CA ILE A 190 -14.49 -26.97 -12.99
C ILE A 190 -15.77 -27.11 -13.80
N GLU A 191 -16.87 -27.48 -13.15
CA GLU A 191 -18.19 -27.51 -13.81
C GLU A 191 -18.87 -26.16 -13.64
N VAL A 192 -19.40 -25.57 -14.72
CA VAL A 192 -20.03 -24.25 -14.68
C VAL A 192 -21.54 -24.34 -14.89
N PHE A 193 -22.29 -23.53 -14.14
CA PHE A 193 -23.75 -23.49 -14.08
C PHE A 193 -24.28 -22.05 -14.19
N TYR A 194 -25.52 -21.90 -14.67
CA TYR A 194 -26.23 -20.61 -14.59
C TYR A 194 -26.52 -20.20 -13.14
N SER A 195 -26.42 -18.90 -12.83
CA SER A 195 -26.81 -18.37 -11.53
C SER A 195 -28.35 -18.30 -11.42
N GLY A 196 -28.96 -19.27 -10.72
CA GLY A 196 -30.37 -19.23 -10.31
C GLY A 196 -30.55 -18.60 -8.93
N SER A 197 -31.79 -18.21 -8.59
CA SER A 197 -32.16 -17.53 -7.33
C SER A 197 -31.84 -18.29 -6.03
N ARG A 198 -31.35 -19.54 -6.13
CA ARG A 198 -30.64 -20.26 -5.08
C ARG A 198 -29.39 -20.89 -5.69
N VAL A 199 -28.26 -20.68 -5.03
CA VAL A 199 -26.87 -21.01 -5.41
C VAL A 199 -26.63 -22.49 -5.83
N THR A 200 -27.63 -23.37 -5.75
CA THR A 200 -27.45 -24.82 -5.83
C THR A 200 -28.13 -25.55 -7.01
N GLN A 201 -28.88 -24.89 -7.91
CA GLN A 201 -29.54 -25.59 -9.04
C GLN A 201 -29.66 -24.72 -10.31
N GLY A 202 -28.54 -24.47 -10.98
CA GLY A 202 -28.52 -23.96 -12.36
C GLY A 202 -28.39 -25.10 -13.38
N GLU A 203 -28.86 -24.88 -14.61
CA GLU A 203 -28.56 -25.79 -15.74
C GLU A 203 -27.05 -25.79 -16.02
N LYS A 204 -26.46 -26.98 -16.24
CA LYS A 204 -25.03 -27.12 -16.52
C LYS A 204 -24.72 -26.46 -17.86
N LEU A 205 -23.83 -25.48 -17.84
CA LEU A 205 -23.39 -24.73 -19.02
C LEU A 205 -22.30 -25.47 -19.78
N GLY A 206 -21.38 -26.09 -19.05
CA GLY A 206 -20.23 -26.78 -19.63
C GLY A 206 -19.12 -26.98 -18.61
N ASP A 207 -17.97 -27.40 -19.09
CA ASP A 207 -16.76 -27.52 -18.29
C ASP A 207 -15.88 -26.29 -18.54
N GLY A 208 -15.35 -25.71 -17.46
CA GLY A 208 -14.44 -24.58 -17.48
C GLY A 208 -13.04 -24.98 -17.05
N PHE A 209 -12.04 -24.29 -17.58
CA PHE A 209 -10.64 -24.44 -17.19
C PHE A 209 -10.15 -23.17 -16.51
N ILE A 210 -9.64 -23.32 -15.29
CA ILE A 210 -9.01 -22.25 -14.52
C ILE A 210 -7.60 -22.01 -15.06
N HIS A 211 -7.29 -20.75 -15.32
CA HIS A 211 -5.96 -20.26 -15.62
C HIS A 211 -5.58 -19.20 -14.59
N ASN A 212 -4.48 -19.43 -13.85
CA ASN A 212 -3.99 -18.53 -12.81
C ASN A 212 -2.60 -17.99 -13.18
N PRO A 213 -2.54 -16.85 -13.89
CA PRO A 213 -1.27 -16.28 -14.35
C PRO A 213 -0.29 -15.95 -13.22
N ARG A 214 -0.79 -15.66 -12.00
CA ARG A 214 0.06 -15.31 -10.85
C ARG A 214 0.78 -16.52 -10.28
N GLN A 215 0.04 -17.62 -10.12
CA GLN A 215 0.63 -18.87 -9.68
C GLN A 215 1.60 -19.43 -10.73
N ASP A 216 1.23 -19.35 -12.01
CA ASP A 216 2.10 -19.74 -13.12
C ASP A 216 3.40 -18.90 -13.12
N LEU A 217 3.29 -17.58 -12.96
CA LEU A 217 4.43 -16.69 -12.90
C LEU A 217 5.27 -16.89 -11.63
N ALA A 218 4.67 -17.06 -10.45
CA ALA A 218 5.38 -17.33 -9.20
C ALA A 218 6.13 -18.67 -9.23
N HIS A 219 5.52 -19.73 -9.76
CA HIS A 219 6.20 -21.00 -9.99
C HIS A 219 7.34 -20.86 -11.00
N THR A 220 7.13 -20.11 -12.07
CA THR A 220 8.16 -19.85 -13.09
C THR A 220 9.33 -19.08 -12.48
N LEU A 221 9.08 -18.00 -11.73
CA LEU A 221 10.09 -17.19 -11.07
C LEU A 221 10.88 -17.97 -10.01
N ASN A 222 10.20 -18.77 -9.17
CA ASN A 222 10.88 -19.65 -8.23
C ASN A 222 11.80 -20.65 -8.94
N ARG A 223 11.37 -21.21 -10.07
CA ARG A 223 12.19 -22.16 -10.84
C ARG A 223 13.30 -21.50 -11.64
N LEU A 224 13.21 -20.20 -11.98
CA LEU A 224 14.34 -19.46 -12.55
C LEU A 224 15.52 -19.36 -11.57
N THR A 225 15.29 -19.51 -10.27
CA THR A 225 16.39 -19.61 -9.29
C THR A 225 17.29 -20.84 -9.54
N GLU A 226 16.77 -21.90 -10.18
CA GLU A 226 17.52 -23.10 -10.56
C GLU A 226 18.52 -22.85 -11.70
N ILE A 227 18.34 -21.77 -12.48
CA ILE A 227 19.27 -21.37 -13.56
C ILE A 227 20.49 -20.65 -12.99
N THR A 228 20.35 -20.03 -11.80
CA THR A 228 21.43 -19.31 -11.10
C THR A 228 22.71 -20.13 -10.90
N PRO A 229 22.67 -21.37 -10.39
CA PRO A 229 23.89 -22.18 -10.26
C PRO A 229 24.54 -22.49 -11.61
N VAL A 230 23.76 -22.79 -12.66
CA VAL A 230 24.28 -23.03 -14.02
C VAL A 230 24.99 -21.78 -14.56
N LEU A 231 24.40 -20.60 -14.34
CA LEU A 231 24.98 -19.31 -14.70
C LEU A 231 26.26 -19.00 -13.92
N ASN A 232 26.27 -19.24 -12.61
CA ASN A 232 27.44 -18.98 -11.77
C ASN A 232 28.60 -19.93 -12.11
N ASP A 233 28.31 -21.21 -12.29
CA ASP A 233 29.27 -22.21 -12.76
C ASP A 233 29.86 -21.81 -14.11
N PHE A 234 29.02 -21.30 -15.01
CA PHE A 234 29.45 -20.85 -16.33
C PHE A 234 30.30 -19.58 -16.27
N ILE A 235 29.93 -18.59 -15.44
CA ILE A 235 30.73 -17.39 -15.22
C ILE A 235 32.12 -17.77 -14.68
N ALA A 236 32.19 -18.70 -13.74
CA ALA A 236 33.48 -19.21 -13.25
C ALA A 236 34.29 -19.90 -14.35
N GLN A 237 33.64 -20.71 -15.19
CA GLN A 237 34.28 -21.39 -16.34
C GLN A 237 34.67 -20.43 -17.47
N SER A 238 34.09 -19.23 -17.54
CA SER A 238 34.43 -18.24 -18.58
C SER A 238 35.85 -17.68 -18.41
N GLU A 239 36.34 -17.57 -17.17
CA GLU A 239 37.74 -17.21 -16.91
C GLU A 239 38.66 -18.35 -17.37
N GLN A 240 38.28 -19.60 -17.10
CA GLN A 240 39.02 -20.78 -17.55
C GLN A 240 39.08 -20.90 -19.08
N LEU A 241 38.05 -20.45 -19.82
CA LEU A 241 38.06 -20.44 -21.29
C LEU A 241 39.14 -19.52 -21.89
N VAL A 242 39.47 -18.42 -21.20
CA VAL A 242 40.59 -17.55 -21.59
C VAL A 242 41.90 -18.27 -21.35
N ASP A 243 42.05 -18.88 -20.18
CA ASP A 243 43.24 -19.68 -19.83
C ASP A 243 43.43 -20.86 -20.78
N TYR A 244 42.35 -21.51 -21.22
CA TYR A 244 42.40 -22.59 -22.21
C TYR A 244 42.92 -22.11 -23.56
N SER A 245 42.57 -20.90 -24.00
CA SER A 245 43.10 -20.36 -25.26
C SER A 245 44.61 -20.15 -25.19
N GLU A 246 45.11 -19.58 -24.09
CA GLU A 246 46.55 -19.38 -23.89
C GLU A 246 47.29 -20.70 -23.71
N LYS A 247 46.70 -21.63 -22.95
CA LYS A 247 47.28 -22.94 -22.70
C LYS A 247 47.31 -23.82 -23.96
N ILE A 248 46.24 -23.87 -24.74
CA ILE A 248 46.23 -24.61 -26.02
C ILE A 248 47.27 -24.05 -26.99
N ASP A 249 47.41 -22.72 -27.10
CA ASP A 249 48.42 -22.09 -27.96
C ASP A 249 49.84 -22.44 -27.49
N GLY A 250 50.08 -22.37 -26.17
CA GLY A 250 51.33 -22.81 -25.54
C GLY A 250 51.63 -24.28 -25.78
N ASP A 251 50.70 -25.17 -25.48
CA ASP A 251 50.86 -26.62 -25.62
C ASP A 251 51.14 -26.99 -27.10
N PHE A 252 50.46 -26.36 -28.07
CA PHE A 252 50.76 -26.56 -29.49
C PHE A 252 52.12 -25.99 -29.90
N ALA A 253 52.53 -24.83 -29.36
CA ALA A 253 53.84 -24.26 -29.62
C ALA A 253 54.96 -25.17 -29.09
N GLU A 254 54.79 -25.71 -27.88
CA GLU A 254 55.72 -26.64 -27.25
C GLU A 254 55.74 -28.00 -27.98
N ILE A 255 54.61 -28.51 -28.45
CA ILE A 255 54.56 -29.70 -29.33
C ILE A 255 55.34 -29.45 -30.62
N ASN A 256 55.15 -28.31 -31.28
CA ASN A 256 55.87 -27.96 -32.50
C ASN A 256 57.38 -27.81 -32.26
N HIS A 257 57.74 -27.19 -31.14
CA HIS A 257 59.13 -27.05 -30.72
C HIS A 257 59.75 -28.43 -30.45
N GLY A 258 59.09 -29.29 -29.68
CA GLY A 258 59.54 -30.66 -29.42
C GLY A 258 59.68 -31.50 -30.69
N LEU A 259 58.73 -31.40 -31.64
CA LEU A 259 58.84 -32.07 -32.94
C LEU A 259 60.02 -31.53 -33.78
N SER A 260 60.29 -30.22 -33.69
CA SER A 260 61.45 -29.60 -34.35
C SER A 260 62.77 -30.05 -33.73
N GLN A 261 62.83 -30.13 -32.40
CA GLN A 261 63.98 -30.67 -31.67
C GLN A 261 64.19 -32.15 -31.98
N LEU A 262 63.12 -32.95 -32.06
CA LEU A 262 63.21 -34.35 -32.51
C LEU A 262 63.78 -34.46 -33.92
N GLN A 263 63.42 -33.54 -34.83
CA GLN A 263 63.99 -33.48 -36.17
C GLN A 263 65.49 -33.15 -36.16
N GLU A 264 65.90 -32.16 -35.35
CA GLU A 264 67.31 -31.79 -35.18
C GLU A 264 68.13 -32.94 -34.58
N ILE A 265 67.60 -33.59 -33.54
CA ILE A 265 68.18 -34.74 -32.85
C ILE A 265 68.26 -35.95 -33.79
N SER A 266 67.24 -36.19 -34.62
CA SER A 266 67.28 -37.19 -35.69
C SER A 266 68.40 -36.92 -36.70
N GLY A 267 68.60 -35.65 -37.08
CA GLY A 267 69.71 -35.23 -37.93
C GLY A 267 71.08 -35.53 -37.32
N ARG A 268 71.22 -35.34 -35.99
CA ARG A 268 72.44 -35.69 -35.24
C ARG A 268 72.67 -37.20 -35.15
N LEU A 269 71.61 -37.99 -35.05
CA LEU A 269 71.63 -39.47 -35.04
C LEU A 269 72.33 -40.08 -36.28
N ASN A 270 72.37 -39.34 -37.39
CA ASN A 270 73.06 -39.73 -38.62
C ASN A 270 74.61 -39.56 -38.54
N SER A 271 75.16 -39.16 -37.39
CA SER A 271 76.60 -39.05 -37.13
C SER A 271 77.28 -40.41 -36.89
N SER A 272 78.61 -40.45 -37.01
CA SER A 272 79.36 -41.71 -37.08
C SER A 272 79.44 -42.44 -35.72
N LEU A 273 79.52 -43.77 -35.76
CA LEU A 273 79.71 -44.68 -34.60
C LEU A 273 80.81 -44.25 -33.60
N ILE A 274 81.80 -43.50 -34.09
CA ILE A 274 82.98 -43.05 -33.36
C ILE A 274 82.67 -41.77 -32.54
N GLU A 275 81.76 -40.92 -33.01
CA GLU A 275 81.31 -39.71 -32.29
C GLU A 275 80.42 -40.09 -31.10
N TRP A 276 79.51 -41.05 -31.25
CA TRP A 276 78.67 -41.54 -30.14
C TRP A 276 79.44 -42.23 -29.03
N GLN A 277 80.61 -42.83 -29.33
CA GLN A 277 81.52 -43.36 -28.31
C GLN A 277 82.25 -42.27 -27.51
N GLN A 278 82.37 -41.06 -28.03
CA GLN A 278 83.01 -39.93 -27.33
C GLN A 278 81.99 -39.03 -26.62
N GLU A 279 80.80 -38.84 -27.19
CA GLU A 279 79.75 -37.95 -26.67
C GLU A 279 78.76 -38.64 -25.72
N GLY A 280 78.65 -39.98 -25.75
CA GLY A 280 77.82 -40.77 -24.83
C GLY A 280 76.37 -40.93 -25.30
N LEU A 281 76.07 -42.10 -25.88
CA LEU A 281 74.75 -42.46 -26.40
C LEU A 281 73.62 -42.37 -25.34
N SER A 282 73.90 -42.78 -24.10
CA SER A 282 72.93 -42.71 -22.99
C SER A 282 72.39 -41.29 -22.75
N GLY A 283 73.24 -40.26 -22.74
CA GLY A 283 72.79 -38.88 -22.47
C GLY A 283 71.90 -38.34 -23.60
N PHE A 284 72.19 -38.73 -24.83
CA PHE A 284 71.39 -38.42 -25.99
C PHE A 284 70.03 -39.13 -25.99
N LEU A 285 70.00 -40.42 -25.63
CA LEU A 285 68.77 -41.20 -25.51
C LEU A 285 67.87 -40.67 -24.37
N GLU A 286 68.45 -40.19 -23.28
CA GLU A 286 67.73 -39.51 -22.19
C GLU A 286 67.14 -38.17 -22.64
N GLU A 287 67.89 -37.35 -23.39
CA GLU A 287 67.40 -36.09 -23.97
C GLU A 287 66.21 -36.34 -24.91
N LEU A 288 66.28 -37.40 -25.72
CA LEU A 288 65.20 -37.80 -26.63
C LEU A 288 63.96 -38.28 -25.85
N LEU A 289 64.13 -39.02 -24.74
CA LEU A 289 63.02 -39.42 -23.88
C LEU A 289 62.32 -38.22 -23.23
N LEU A 290 63.06 -37.19 -22.81
CA LEU A 290 62.48 -35.97 -22.24
C LEU A 290 61.59 -35.25 -23.25
N ILE A 291 62.06 -35.05 -24.48
CA ILE A 291 61.29 -34.38 -25.53
C ILE A 291 60.03 -35.20 -25.90
N LEU A 292 60.15 -36.52 -25.94
CA LEU A 292 59.00 -37.41 -26.17
C LEU A 292 57.97 -37.35 -25.04
N ASP A 293 58.42 -37.22 -23.80
CA ASP A 293 57.53 -37.07 -22.65
C ASP A 293 56.84 -35.70 -22.65
N ASP A 294 57.57 -34.62 -22.96
CA ASP A 294 57.01 -33.27 -23.07
C ASP A 294 55.90 -33.20 -24.14
N ILE A 295 56.15 -33.76 -25.34
CA ILE A 295 55.13 -33.84 -26.38
C ILE A 295 53.92 -34.64 -25.89
N LYS A 296 54.14 -35.79 -25.25
CA LYS A 296 53.04 -36.64 -24.74
C LYS A 296 52.22 -35.93 -23.66
N ASN A 297 52.88 -35.22 -22.74
CA ASN A 297 52.25 -34.47 -21.66
C ASN A 297 51.39 -33.33 -22.21
N ASN A 298 51.93 -32.52 -23.13
CA ASN A 298 51.20 -31.42 -23.76
C ASN A 298 49.97 -31.90 -24.54
N VAL A 299 50.06 -33.07 -25.19
CA VAL A 299 48.91 -33.69 -25.87
C VAL A 299 47.86 -34.20 -24.89
N GLY A 300 48.30 -34.72 -23.73
CA GLY A 300 47.43 -35.06 -22.61
C GLY A 300 46.65 -33.85 -22.10
N ASP A 301 47.34 -32.73 -21.90
CA ASP A 301 46.75 -31.47 -21.45
C ASP A 301 45.69 -30.95 -22.43
N ILE A 302 45.97 -30.96 -23.74
CA ILE A 302 44.99 -30.59 -24.77
C ILE A 302 43.77 -31.52 -24.75
N SER A 303 43.96 -32.82 -24.51
CA SER A 303 42.87 -33.79 -24.39
C SER A 303 41.98 -33.51 -23.17
N ASP A 304 42.57 -33.10 -22.05
CA ASP A 304 41.82 -32.71 -20.85
C ASP A 304 41.04 -31.40 -21.08
N ILE A 305 41.67 -30.40 -21.71
CA ILE A 305 40.99 -29.15 -22.08
C ILE A 305 39.80 -29.44 -23.01
N LYS A 306 39.97 -30.32 -24.01
CA LYS A 306 38.86 -30.75 -24.89
C LYS A 306 37.68 -31.30 -24.09
N LYS A 307 37.94 -32.14 -23.08
CA LYS A 307 36.90 -32.73 -22.24
C LYS A 307 36.15 -31.66 -21.45
N ASP A 308 36.87 -30.67 -20.93
CA ASP A 308 36.27 -29.53 -20.23
C ASP A 308 35.41 -28.67 -21.16
N LEU A 309 35.89 -28.36 -22.38
CA LEU A 309 35.11 -27.64 -23.40
C LEU A 309 33.78 -28.35 -23.72
N ILE A 310 33.81 -29.68 -23.87
CA ILE A 310 32.61 -30.50 -24.09
C ILE A 310 31.66 -30.39 -22.89
N GLN A 311 32.18 -30.49 -21.68
CA GLN A 311 31.38 -30.40 -20.46
C GLN A 311 30.71 -29.03 -20.34
N THR A 312 31.43 -27.94 -20.62
CA THR A 312 30.89 -26.58 -20.62
C THR A 312 29.82 -26.39 -21.71
N SER A 313 30.04 -26.89 -22.94
CA SER A 313 29.05 -26.83 -24.00
C SER A 313 27.75 -27.56 -23.59
N ASN A 314 27.85 -28.75 -23.02
CA ASN A 314 26.67 -29.50 -22.58
C ASN A 314 25.89 -28.79 -21.47
N LYS A 315 26.58 -28.20 -20.49
CA LYS A 315 25.94 -27.39 -19.44
C LYS A 315 25.19 -26.18 -20.01
N LEU A 316 25.75 -25.53 -21.04
CA LEU A 316 25.09 -24.42 -21.73
C LEU A 316 23.82 -24.86 -22.47
N LYS A 317 23.85 -26.01 -23.16
CA LYS A 317 22.66 -26.58 -23.80
C LYS A 317 21.57 -26.91 -22.77
N GLU A 318 21.96 -27.47 -21.63
CA GLU A 318 21.06 -27.74 -20.52
C GLU A 318 20.43 -26.44 -19.99
N GLY A 319 21.25 -25.41 -19.74
CA GLY A 319 20.78 -24.09 -19.33
C GLY A 319 19.80 -23.47 -20.33
N ALA A 320 20.09 -23.55 -21.63
CA ALA A 320 19.20 -23.06 -22.69
C ALA A 320 17.87 -23.83 -22.72
N GLY A 321 17.92 -25.16 -22.55
CA GLY A 321 16.72 -26.00 -22.46
C GLY A 321 15.84 -25.65 -21.26
N LEU A 322 16.45 -25.38 -20.10
CA LEU A 322 15.75 -24.91 -18.92
C LEU A 322 15.08 -23.55 -19.16
N ILE A 323 15.75 -22.61 -19.84
CA ILE A 323 15.15 -21.32 -20.19
C ILE A 323 13.97 -21.52 -21.16
N GLU A 324 14.13 -22.37 -22.19
CA GLU A 324 13.10 -22.64 -23.20
C GLU A 324 11.84 -23.27 -22.59
N GLU A 325 11.98 -24.26 -21.70
CA GLU A 325 10.86 -24.89 -21.00
C GLU A 325 10.05 -23.85 -20.19
N ARG A 326 10.71 -22.82 -19.67
CA ARG A 326 10.12 -21.81 -18.78
C ARG A 326 9.54 -20.62 -19.55
N LEU A 327 10.09 -20.27 -20.71
CA LEU A 327 9.62 -19.17 -21.57
C LEU A 327 8.15 -19.34 -22.02
N ILE A 328 7.65 -20.57 -22.09
CA ILE A 328 6.25 -20.88 -22.46
C ILE A 328 5.24 -20.21 -21.52
N TYR A 329 5.62 -19.98 -20.27
CA TYR A 329 4.74 -19.47 -19.21
C TYR A 329 4.89 -17.96 -18.97
N VAL A 330 5.84 -17.30 -19.64
CA VAL A 330 6.05 -15.85 -19.52
C VAL A 330 5.27 -15.11 -20.61
N PRO A 331 4.37 -14.17 -20.28
CA PRO A 331 3.65 -13.39 -21.29
C PRO A 331 4.62 -12.62 -22.21
N ARG A 332 4.44 -12.74 -23.53
CA ARG A 332 5.29 -12.05 -24.53
C ARG A 332 5.32 -10.52 -24.42
N SER A 333 4.32 -9.92 -23.77
CA SER A 333 4.28 -8.47 -23.53
C SER A 333 5.19 -8.02 -22.38
N ASN A 334 5.81 -8.96 -21.65
CA ASN A 334 6.69 -8.66 -20.53
C ASN A 334 8.13 -8.50 -21.02
N SER A 335 8.83 -7.47 -20.56
CA SER A 335 10.25 -7.22 -20.90
C SER A 335 11.17 -8.36 -20.48
N ILE A 336 10.79 -9.17 -19.48
CA ILE A 336 11.51 -10.38 -19.09
C ILE A 336 11.57 -11.40 -20.22
N TYR A 337 10.50 -11.50 -21.03
CA TYR A 337 10.43 -12.50 -22.10
C TYR A 337 11.58 -12.29 -23.08
N GLU A 338 11.78 -11.07 -23.56
CA GLU A 338 12.89 -10.74 -24.47
C GLU A 338 14.24 -10.99 -23.81
N GLN A 339 14.44 -10.56 -22.56
CA GLN A 339 15.72 -10.75 -21.86
C GLN A 339 16.09 -12.24 -21.67
N LEU A 340 15.12 -13.09 -21.31
CA LEU A 340 15.35 -14.53 -21.17
C LEU A 340 15.51 -15.21 -22.53
N PHE A 341 14.77 -14.77 -23.54
CA PHE A 341 14.92 -15.27 -24.89
C PHE A 341 16.31 -14.96 -25.44
N ASP A 342 16.78 -13.72 -25.29
CA ASP A 342 18.12 -13.30 -25.70
C ASP A 342 19.19 -14.11 -24.96
N LEU A 343 19.05 -14.28 -23.64
CA LEU A 343 19.98 -15.09 -22.85
C LEU A 343 20.06 -16.54 -23.36
N LYS A 344 18.91 -17.14 -23.69
CA LYS A 344 18.84 -18.48 -24.26
C LYS A 344 19.56 -18.56 -25.60
N GLU A 345 19.31 -17.62 -26.49
CA GLU A 345 19.96 -17.58 -27.81
C GLU A 345 21.48 -17.45 -27.66
N VAL A 346 21.97 -16.63 -26.73
CA VAL A 346 23.41 -16.52 -26.48
C VAL A 346 23.98 -17.83 -25.95
N PHE A 347 23.32 -18.52 -25.03
CA PHE A 347 23.76 -19.83 -24.53
C PHE A 347 23.93 -20.86 -25.67
N LEU A 348 22.97 -20.89 -26.60
CA LEU A 348 23.04 -21.76 -27.77
C LEU A 348 24.16 -21.35 -28.73
N GLN A 349 24.38 -20.06 -28.94
CA GLN A 349 25.48 -19.56 -29.78
C GLN A 349 26.84 -19.94 -29.21
N ILE A 350 27.05 -19.76 -27.90
CA ILE A 350 28.32 -20.11 -27.25
C ILE A 350 28.51 -21.62 -27.27
N SER A 351 27.49 -22.40 -26.92
CA SER A 351 27.57 -23.86 -26.98
C SER A 351 27.93 -24.35 -28.37
N LYS A 352 27.31 -23.78 -29.42
CA LYS A 352 27.66 -24.10 -30.80
C LYS A 352 29.10 -23.71 -31.14
N GLY A 353 29.56 -22.54 -30.69
CA GLY A 353 30.96 -22.13 -30.87
C GLY A 353 31.95 -23.10 -30.22
N LEU A 354 31.67 -23.52 -28.98
CA LEU A 354 32.47 -24.52 -28.26
C LEU A 354 32.42 -25.89 -28.93
N ASP A 355 31.27 -26.28 -29.49
CA ASP A 355 31.14 -27.52 -30.26
C ASP A 355 32.06 -27.52 -31.48
N GLU A 356 31.99 -26.44 -32.26
CA GLU A 356 32.86 -26.25 -33.42
C GLU A 356 34.34 -26.23 -33.01
N GLN A 357 34.68 -25.71 -31.83
CA GLN A 357 36.05 -25.71 -31.33
C GLN A 357 36.55 -27.09 -30.95
N TYR A 358 35.78 -27.86 -30.17
CA TYR A 358 36.26 -29.19 -29.81
C TYR A 358 36.28 -30.12 -31.03
N ASP A 359 35.41 -29.94 -32.04
CA ASP A 359 35.48 -30.69 -33.30
C ASP A 359 36.81 -30.42 -34.03
N LEU A 360 37.24 -29.15 -34.09
CA LEU A 360 38.55 -28.76 -34.63
C LEU A 360 39.69 -29.38 -33.80
N VAL A 361 39.65 -29.26 -32.47
CA VAL A 361 40.64 -29.89 -31.57
C VAL A 361 40.67 -31.41 -31.79
N THR A 362 39.52 -32.05 -31.99
CA THR A 362 39.40 -33.51 -32.16
C THR A 362 39.97 -33.96 -33.49
N GLU A 363 39.64 -33.26 -34.59
CA GLU A 363 40.24 -33.52 -35.90
C GLU A 363 41.76 -33.39 -35.83
N ARG A 364 42.21 -32.34 -35.16
CA ARG A 364 43.62 -32.02 -35.00
C ARG A 364 44.39 -33.01 -34.10
N MET A 365 43.77 -33.46 -33.02
CA MET A 365 44.29 -34.51 -32.14
C MET A 365 44.33 -35.89 -32.82
N LYS A 366 43.37 -36.16 -33.70
CA LYS A 366 43.34 -37.40 -34.49
C LYS A 366 44.54 -37.52 -35.42
N ASP A 367 45.05 -36.40 -35.93
CA ASP A 367 46.32 -36.37 -36.67
C ASP A 367 47.53 -36.73 -35.79
N MET A 368 47.42 -36.58 -34.46
CA MET A 368 48.46 -36.93 -33.50
C MET A 368 48.37 -38.38 -33.00
N ASP A 369 47.28 -39.10 -33.19
CA ASP A 369 47.17 -40.51 -32.75
C ASP A 369 48.30 -41.41 -33.32
N PRO A 370 48.68 -41.30 -34.62
CA PRO A 370 49.82 -42.03 -35.16
C PRO A 370 51.16 -41.57 -34.58
N VAL A 371 51.29 -40.27 -34.28
CA VAL A 371 52.47 -39.66 -33.66
C VAL A 371 52.66 -40.21 -32.25
N LEU A 372 51.62 -40.17 -31.42
CA LEU A 372 51.63 -40.72 -30.05
C LEU A 372 51.97 -42.21 -30.04
N SER A 373 51.37 -42.98 -30.94
CA SER A 373 51.66 -44.42 -31.07
C SER A 373 53.13 -44.67 -31.43
N SER A 374 53.71 -43.79 -32.27
CA SER A 374 55.12 -43.84 -32.64
C SER A 374 56.02 -43.41 -31.50
N ILE A 375 55.66 -42.36 -30.76
CA ILE A 375 56.33 -41.89 -29.55
C ILE A 375 56.40 -43.01 -28.50
N GLU A 376 55.29 -43.70 -28.22
CA GLU A 376 55.27 -44.81 -27.26
C GLU A 376 56.17 -45.99 -27.68
N ASN A 377 56.17 -46.30 -28.98
CA ASN A 377 57.07 -47.30 -29.54
C ASN A 377 58.54 -46.88 -29.41
N TRP A 378 58.86 -45.61 -29.67
CA TRP A 378 60.21 -45.07 -29.51
C TRP A 378 60.64 -45.07 -28.05
N GLN A 379 59.80 -44.59 -27.13
CA GLN A 379 60.08 -44.65 -25.69
C GLN A 379 60.40 -46.08 -25.25
N THR A 380 59.65 -47.07 -25.72
CA THR A 380 59.90 -48.49 -25.41
C THR A 380 61.25 -48.97 -25.96
N LYS A 381 61.55 -48.66 -27.21
CA LYS A 381 62.81 -49.04 -27.87
C LYS A 381 64.02 -48.33 -27.27
N ILE A 382 63.93 -47.03 -26.99
CA ILE A 382 64.99 -46.25 -26.35
C ILE A 382 65.28 -46.78 -24.95
N ASN A 383 64.25 -47.08 -24.16
CA ASN A 383 64.40 -47.72 -22.86
C ASN A 383 65.05 -49.12 -22.95
N SER A 384 64.83 -49.84 -24.05
CA SER A 384 65.51 -51.11 -24.29
C SER A 384 66.99 -50.92 -24.65
N LEU A 385 67.31 -49.90 -25.45
CA LEU A 385 68.69 -49.54 -25.83
C LEU A 385 69.50 -49.07 -24.62
N LEU A 386 68.93 -48.24 -23.76
CA LEU A 386 69.55 -47.82 -22.49
C LEU A 386 69.89 -49.02 -21.59
N LYS A 387 69.02 -50.03 -21.53
CA LYS A 387 69.27 -51.27 -20.76
C LYS A 387 70.36 -52.13 -21.39
N VAL A 388 70.43 -52.19 -22.73
CA VAL A 388 71.43 -52.97 -23.46
C VAL A 388 72.82 -52.31 -23.38
N GLU A 389 72.89 -50.99 -23.50
CA GLU A 389 74.12 -50.19 -23.33
C GLU A 389 74.67 -50.34 -21.91
N ALA A 390 73.82 -50.23 -20.89
CA ALA A 390 74.21 -50.45 -19.49
C ALA A 390 74.71 -51.90 -19.22
N ALA A 391 74.29 -52.87 -20.03
CA ALA A 391 74.66 -54.28 -19.88
C ALA A 391 75.88 -54.70 -20.73
N LEU A 392 76.27 -53.95 -21.77
CA LEU A 392 77.32 -54.31 -22.72
C LEU A 392 78.24 -53.11 -23.04
N ASN A 393 79.47 -53.13 -22.53
CA ASN A 393 80.56 -52.24 -22.96
C ASN A 393 81.11 -52.51 -24.38
N SER A 394 80.39 -53.25 -25.24
CA SER A 394 80.82 -53.55 -26.60
C SER A 394 79.68 -54.01 -27.51
N GLY A 395 79.11 -53.06 -28.27
CA GLY A 395 78.36 -53.35 -29.51
C GLY A 395 76.86 -53.11 -29.41
N ALA A 396 76.44 -51.86 -29.63
CA ALA A 396 75.05 -51.52 -29.89
C ALA A 396 74.55 -52.14 -31.22
N ASN A 397 73.28 -52.56 -31.27
CA ASN A 397 72.64 -53.05 -32.49
C ASN A 397 72.22 -51.87 -33.37
N TRP A 398 73.13 -51.36 -34.20
CA TRP A 398 72.94 -50.17 -35.05
C TRP A 398 71.79 -50.27 -36.06
N GLN A 399 71.32 -51.49 -36.34
CA GLN A 399 70.18 -51.73 -37.21
C GLN A 399 68.85 -51.34 -36.54
N GLU A 400 68.76 -51.44 -35.21
CA GLU A 400 67.61 -50.96 -34.44
C GLU A 400 67.62 -49.42 -34.31
N VAL A 401 68.80 -48.83 -34.18
CA VAL A 401 69.01 -47.37 -34.16
C VAL A 401 68.62 -46.74 -35.50
N ASP A 402 69.06 -47.32 -36.63
CA ASP A 402 68.70 -46.85 -37.98
C ASP A 402 67.18 -46.93 -38.26
N SER A 403 66.52 -47.98 -37.73
CA SER A 403 65.07 -48.13 -37.80
C SER A 403 64.31 -47.07 -37.00
N LEU A 404 64.91 -46.57 -35.91
CA LEU A 404 64.34 -45.49 -35.10
C LEU A 404 64.47 -44.15 -35.84
N ILE A 405 65.64 -43.89 -36.45
CA ILE A 405 65.90 -42.67 -37.23
C ILE A 405 64.89 -42.53 -38.37
N SER A 406 64.67 -43.61 -39.13
CA SER A 406 63.73 -43.61 -40.26
C SER A 406 62.28 -43.35 -39.82
N GLN A 407 61.90 -43.76 -38.60
CA GLN A 407 60.54 -43.53 -38.08
C GLN A 407 60.34 -42.08 -37.63
N VAL A 408 61.39 -41.42 -37.14
CA VAL A 408 61.34 -40.02 -36.67
C VAL A 408 61.14 -39.05 -37.82
N GLU A 409 61.73 -39.32 -38.99
CA GLU A 409 61.69 -38.42 -40.15
C GLU A 409 60.29 -38.30 -40.80
N ASP A 410 59.45 -39.34 -40.71
CA ASP A 410 58.10 -39.36 -41.29
C ASP A 410 57.05 -38.54 -40.49
N THR A 411 57.40 -38.02 -39.31
CA THR A 411 56.41 -37.56 -38.30
C THR A 411 56.22 -36.03 -38.23
N VAL A 412 57.06 -35.23 -38.88
CA VAL A 412 57.33 -33.82 -38.44
C VAL A 412 56.44 -32.72 -39.05
N SER A 413 55.63 -32.97 -40.08
CA SER A 413 54.90 -31.87 -40.76
C SER A 413 53.42 -31.80 -40.40
N VAL A 414 53.02 -31.13 -39.30
CA VAL A 414 51.59 -31.25 -38.90
C VAL A 414 50.84 -29.95 -38.52
N PHE A 415 51.37 -28.89 -37.88
CA PHE A 415 50.48 -27.86 -37.25
C PHE A 415 50.33 -26.43 -37.83
N ASP A 416 49.08 -25.91 -37.82
CA ASP A 416 48.72 -24.48 -37.96
C ASP A 416 47.70 -24.11 -36.85
N THR A 417 48.08 -23.19 -35.95
CA THR A 417 47.37 -22.86 -34.70
C THR A 417 46.44 -21.65 -34.81
N LYS A 418 46.49 -20.91 -35.92
CA LYS A 418 45.84 -19.59 -36.03
C LYS A 418 44.32 -19.65 -36.04
N GLN A 419 43.74 -20.64 -36.72
CA GLN A 419 42.29 -20.73 -36.88
C GLN A 419 41.56 -21.03 -35.56
N LEU A 420 42.18 -21.82 -34.68
CA LEU A 420 41.63 -22.19 -33.39
C LEU A 420 41.70 -21.01 -32.42
N GLN A 421 42.79 -20.24 -32.47
CA GLN A 421 42.95 -18.99 -31.71
C GLN A 421 41.89 -17.95 -32.09
N GLU A 422 41.69 -17.69 -33.38
CA GLU A 422 40.69 -16.72 -33.86
C GLU A 422 39.27 -17.06 -33.36
N ARG A 423 38.94 -18.35 -33.29
CA ARG A 423 37.62 -18.81 -32.87
C ARG A 423 37.44 -18.77 -31.35
N LEU A 424 38.44 -19.17 -30.56
CA LEU A 424 38.38 -19.03 -29.10
C LEU A 424 38.29 -17.55 -28.68
N LEU A 425 39.00 -16.65 -29.37
CA LEU A 425 38.87 -15.21 -29.18
C LEU A 425 37.44 -14.71 -29.46
N SER A 426 36.81 -15.19 -30.53
CA SER A 426 35.41 -14.81 -30.82
C SER A 426 34.43 -15.25 -29.73
N ILE A 427 34.67 -16.41 -29.09
CA ILE A 427 33.86 -16.89 -27.96
C ILE A 427 34.12 -16.02 -26.72
N GLN A 428 35.37 -15.63 -26.48
CA GLN A 428 35.73 -14.71 -25.40
C GLN A 428 35.02 -13.35 -25.53
N GLU A 429 34.94 -12.78 -26.72
CA GLU A 429 34.22 -11.52 -26.95
C GLU A 429 32.74 -11.62 -26.58
N ILE A 430 32.07 -12.70 -27.01
CA ILE A 430 30.67 -12.96 -26.67
C ILE A 430 30.50 -13.12 -25.14
N LEU A 431 31.45 -13.76 -24.46
CA LEU A 431 31.45 -13.92 -23.00
C LEU A 431 31.63 -12.60 -22.26
N LEU A 432 32.53 -11.74 -22.75
CA LEU A 432 32.76 -10.41 -22.18
C LEU A 432 31.52 -9.52 -22.36
N GLU A 433 30.86 -9.62 -23.51
CA GLU A 433 29.59 -8.95 -23.75
C GLU A 433 28.52 -9.42 -22.76
N LEU A 434 28.39 -10.73 -22.50
CA LEU A 434 27.47 -11.27 -21.48
C LEU A 434 27.78 -10.79 -20.05
N LYS A 435 29.07 -10.70 -19.67
CA LYS A 435 29.47 -10.16 -18.37
C LYS A 435 29.11 -8.68 -18.23
N SER A 436 29.16 -7.93 -19.33
CA SER A 436 28.86 -6.50 -19.38
C SER A 436 27.34 -6.21 -19.47
N THR A 437 26.59 -7.09 -20.15
CA THR A 437 25.14 -7.04 -20.29
C THR A 437 24.54 -7.65 -19.04
N GLN A 438 24.27 -6.80 -18.05
CA GLN A 438 23.99 -7.13 -16.65
C GLN A 438 22.94 -8.25 -16.44
N ILE A 439 23.35 -9.52 -16.53
CA ILE A 439 22.54 -10.70 -16.18
C ILE A 439 22.07 -10.61 -14.72
N SER A 440 22.92 -10.05 -13.85
CA SER A 440 22.54 -9.73 -12.47
C SER A 440 21.39 -8.72 -12.39
N VAL A 441 21.25 -7.80 -13.33
CA VAL A 441 20.10 -6.88 -13.39
C VAL A 441 18.84 -7.61 -13.84
N VAL A 442 18.93 -8.52 -14.81
CA VAL A 442 17.80 -9.38 -15.19
C VAL A 442 17.35 -10.20 -13.99
N LEU A 443 18.26 -10.87 -13.28
CA LEU A 443 17.95 -11.66 -12.07
C LEU A 443 17.42 -10.80 -10.91
N ASN A 444 17.99 -9.62 -10.68
CA ASN A 444 17.50 -8.71 -9.66
C ASN A 444 16.13 -8.13 -10.01
N GLN A 445 15.86 -7.84 -11.29
CA GLN A 445 14.54 -7.43 -11.76
C GLN A 445 13.54 -8.57 -11.63
N LEU A 446 13.94 -9.81 -11.90
CA LEU A 446 13.12 -11.00 -11.68
C LEU A 446 12.77 -11.18 -10.20
N SER A 447 13.74 -11.04 -9.31
CA SER A 447 13.53 -11.07 -7.85
C SER A 447 12.66 -9.91 -7.39
N TYR A 448 12.88 -8.71 -7.93
CA TYR A 448 12.03 -7.55 -7.66
C TYR A 448 10.60 -7.80 -8.10
N ILE A 449 10.39 -8.37 -9.29
CA ILE A 449 9.06 -8.72 -9.81
C ILE A 449 8.44 -9.81 -8.96
N GLN A 450 9.18 -10.84 -8.56
CA GLN A 450 8.73 -11.87 -7.61
C GLN A 450 8.24 -11.26 -6.30
N ASN A 451 8.99 -10.29 -5.75
CA ASN A 451 8.66 -9.59 -4.51
C ASN A 451 7.58 -8.51 -4.70
N SER A 452 7.34 -8.06 -5.93
CA SER A 452 6.37 -7.03 -6.30
C SER A 452 5.13 -7.60 -6.98
N LEU A 453 5.05 -8.93 -7.13
CA LEU A 453 3.82 -9.58 -7.55
C LEU A 453 2.74 -9.17 -6.55
N PRO A 454 1.56 -8.75 -7.02
CA PRO A 454 0.51 -8.31 -6.11
C PRO A 454 0.18 -9.45 -5.14
N ASP A 455 0.50 -9.27 -3.86
CA ASP A 455 0.07 -10.12 -2.73
C ASP A 455 -1.43 -9.93 -2.43
N MET A 456 -2.19 -9.48 -3.43
CA MET A 456 -3.61 -9.22 -3.31
C MET A 456 -4.38 -10.51 -3.51
N LYS A 457 -5.40 -10.78 -2.71
CA LYS A 457 -6.27 -11.95 -2.93
C LYS A 457 -7.08 -11.77 -4.22
N GLU A 458 -7.58 -12.86 -4.78
CA GLU A 458 -8.39 -12.81 -6.02
C GLU A 458 -9.60 -11.87 -5.83
N GLU A 459 -10.23 -11.92 -4.66
CA GLU A 459 -11.32 -11.06 -4.25
C GLU A 459 -10.92 -9.57 -4.24
N GLU A 460 -9.71 -9.25 -3.78
CA GLU A 460 -9.21 -7.87 -3.68
C GLU A 460 -8.90 -7.28 -5.08
N ILE A 461 -8.39 -8.10 -6.01
CA ILE A 461 -8.19 -7.70 -7.41
C ILE A 461 -9.54 -7.35 -8.04
N VAL A 462 -10.56 -8.20 -7.85
CA VAL A 462 -11.91 -7.99 -8.40
C VAL A 462 -12.58 -6.78 -7.74
N GLU A 463 -12.45 -6.62 -6.43
CA GLU A 463 -12.97 -5.46 -5.70
C GLU A 463 -12.34 -4.16 -6.20
N THR A 464 -11.02 -4.17 -6.43
CA THR A 464 -10.29 -3.01 -6.97
C THR A 464 -10.72 -2.69 -8.41
N ILE A 465 -10.91 -3.69 -9.27
CA ILE A 465 -11.45 -3.49 -10.62
C ILE A 465 -12.85 -2.88 -10.56
N ASN A 466 -13.74 -3.40 -9.70
CA ASN A 466 -15.08 -2.86 -9.52
C ASN A 466 -15.04 -1.43 -8.95
N LEU A 467 -14.07 -1.11 -8.09
CA LEU A 467 -13.83 0.25 -7.63
C LEU A 467 -13.42 1.14 -8.80
N ILE A 468 -12.41 0.75 -9.60
CA ILE A 468 -11.99 1.52 -10.79
C ILE A 468 -13.17 1.74 -11.75
N ASP A 469 -14.02 0.73 -11.98
CA ASP A 469 -15.20 0.86 -12.83
C ASP A 469 -16.19 1.91 -12.30
N ARG A 470 -16.42 1.96 -10.99
CA ARG A 470 -17.24 3.01 -10.35
C ARG A 470 -16.61 4.40 -10.48
N TYR A 471 -15.28 4.50 -10.39
CA TYR A 471 -14.57 5.76 -10.63
C TYR A 471 -14.72 6.21 -12.09
N ILE A 472 -14.52 5.32 -13.06
CA ILE A 472 -14.68 5.62 -14.51
C ILE A 472 -16.13 5.99 -14.85
N ALA A 473 -17.11 5.34 -14.21
CA ALA A 473 -18.53 5.65 -14.36
C ALA A 473 -18.94 7.01 -13.75
N GLY A 474 -18.06 7.70 -13.04
CA GLY A 474 -18.34 9.00 -12.42
C GLY A 474 -19.07 8.94 -11.07
N GLU A 475 -19.08 7.77 -10.41
CA GLU A 475 -19.74 7.59 -9.10
C GLU A 475 -18.92 8.17 -7.94
N VAL A 476 -17.58 8.24 -8.06
CA VAL A 476 -16.68 8.63 -6.96
C VAL A 476 -15.88 9.91 -7.24
N ILE A 477 -15.46 10.14 -8.49
CA ILE A 477 -14.87 11.41 -8.96
C ILE A 477 -15.80 11.96 -10.05
N PRO A 478 -16.30 13.20 -9.95
CA PRO A 478 -17.12 13.77 -11.00
C PRO A 478 -16.27 14.02 -12.26
N GLY A 479 -16.77 13.62 -13.43
CA GLY A 479 -16.29 14.12 -14.71
C GLY A 479 -16.73 15.57 -14.92
N ASP A 480 -17.00 15.94 -16.16
CA ASP A 480 -17.61 17.23 -16.45
C ASP A 480 -18.96 17.37 -15.73
N GLN A 481 -19.27 18.56 -15.25
CA GLN A 481 -20.49 18.80 -14.47
C GLN A 481 -21.10 20.15 -14.80
N ILE A 482 -22.43 20.23 -14.76
CA ILE A 482 -23.18 21.49 -14.78
C ILE A 482 -23.72 21.71 -13.37
N GLN A 483 -23.46 22.89 -12.81
CA GLN A 483 -23.87 23.26 -11.46
C GLN A 483 -24.79 24.47 -11.53
N LEU A 484 -26.02 24.31 -11.03
CA LEU A 484 -27.06 25.33 -11.03
C LEU A 484 -27.44 25.70 -9.60
N LEU A 485 -27.47 26.99 -9.30
CA LEU A 485 -27.96 27.51 -8.03
C LEU A 485 -29.40 27.98 -8.22
N ILE A 486 -30.34 27.36 -7.51
CA ILE A 486 -31.79 27.61 -7.63
C ILE A 486 -32.30 28.21 -6.34
N LYS A 487 -33.05 29.31 -6.45
CA LYS A 487 -33.69 29.96 -5.30
C LYS A 487 -35.10 29.44 -5.07
N GLY A 488 -35.43 29.16 -3.81
CA GLY A 488 -36.75 28.73 -3.35
C GLY A 488 -36.91 27.21 -3.26
N SER A 489 -38.09 26.79 -2.79
CA SER A 489 -38.46 25.38 -2.72
C SER A 489 -39.11 24.93 -4.02
N TYR A 490 -38.57 23.89 -4.66
CA TYR A 490 -39.11 23.31 -5.89
C TYR A 490 -39.28 21.79 -5.77
N ASP A 491 -40.11 21.20 -6.64
CA ASP A 491 -40.25 19.75 -6.74
C ASP A 491 -39.10 19.18 -7.57
N SER A 492 -38.07 18.68 -6.87
CA SER A 492 -36.86 18.18 -7.51
C SER A 492 -37.10 17.00 -8.44
N LYS A 493 -38.12 16.17 -8.22
CA LYS A 493 -38.44 15.06 -9.12
C LYS A 493 -38.99 15.54 -10.45
N LYS A 494 -39.80 16.61 -10.46
CA LYS A 494 -40.29 17.22 -11.71
C LYS A 494 -39.15 17.85 -12.48
N VAL A 495 -38.35 18.68 -11.82
CA VAL A 495 -37.20 19.38 -12.45
C VAL A 495 -36.19 18.38 -13.03
N ILE A 496 -35.80 17.34 -12.27
CA ILE A 496 -34.88 16.30 -12.76
C ILE A 496 -35.47 15.54 -13.95
N ASN A 497 -36.77 15.21 -13.94
CA ASN A 497 -37.41 14.51 -15.07
C ASN A 497 -37.48 15.38 -16.33
N PHE A 498 -37.61 16.70 -16.20
CA PHE A 498 -37.53 17.62 -17.33
C PHE A 498 -36.10 17.70 -17.89
N ILE A 499 -35.09 17.84 -17.03
CA ILE A 499 -33.68 17.88 -17.45
C ILE A 499 -33.27 16.56 -18.12
N LYS A 500 -33.75 15.41 -17.64
CA LYS A 500 -33.53 14.10 -18.27
C LYS A 500 -34.02 14.04 -19.73
N ARG A 501 -35.09 14.77 -20.07
CA ARG A 501 -35.59 14.83 -21.46
C ARG A 501 -34.69 15.67 -22.38
N ILE A 502 -34.04 16.70 -21.83
CA ILE A 502 -33.10 17.57 -22.56
C ILE A 502 -31.76 16.86 -22.77
N ILE A 503 -31.22 16.24 -21.71
CA ILE A 503 -29.90 15.60 -21.76
C ILE A 503 -29.92 14.26 -22.48
N ALA A 504 -31.06 13.54 -22.45
CA ALA A 504 -31.30 12.28 -23.15
C ALA A 504 -30.22 11.19 -22.96
N ASN A 505 -29.51 11.20 -21.83
CA ASN A 505 -28.45 10.25 -21.51
C ASN A 505 -28.73 9.56 -20.17
N PRO A 506 -28.92 8.23 -20.14
CA PRO A 506 -29.27 7.49 -18.93
C PRO A 506 -28.11 7.37 -17.93
N ALA A 507 -26.86 7.63 -18.35
CA ALA A 507 -25.67 7.52 -17.50
C ALA A 507 -25.35 8.79 -16.69
N VAL A 508 -26.14 9.87 -16.85
CA VAL A 508 -25.95 11.14 -16.14
C VAL A 508 -26.61 11.09 -14.77
N ASN A 509 -25.87 11.48 -13.74
CA ASN A 509 -26.34 11.53 -12.36
C ASN A 509 -26.76 12.94 -11.96
N TYR A 510 -27.81 13.03 -11.15
CA TYR A 510 -28.40 14.29 -10.68
C TYR A 510 -28.35 14.32 -9.15
N ILE A 511 -27.71 15.34 -8.57
CA ILE A 511 -27.53 15.47 -7.13
C ILE A 511 -28.04 16.84 -6.68
N GLU A 512 -28.94 16.86 -5.72
CA GLU A 512 -29.40 18.08 -5.05
C GLU A 512 -28.72 18.21 -3.69
N MET A 513 -28.21 19.40 -3.38
CA MET A 513 -27.59 19.71 -2.08
C MET A 513 -27.89 21.13 -1.62
N ASP A 514 -27.64 21.40 -0.34
CA ASP A 514 -27.71 22.76 0.21
C ASP A 514 -26.56 23.62 -0.35
N ALA A 515 -26.81 24.92 -0.57
CA ALA A 515 -25.80 25.83 -1.12
C ALA A 515 -24.56 26.00 -0.22
N GLY A 516 -24.67 25.67 1.07
CA GLY A 516 -23.59 25.64 2.04
C GLY A 516 -24.07 25.14 3.41
N LEU A 517 -23.13 24.65 4.22
CA LEU A 517 -23.39 24.11 5.56
C LEU A 517 -22.63 24.90 6.62
N ILE A 518 -23.32 25.27 7.70
CA ILE A 518 -22.70 25.92 8.86
C ILE A 518 -21.99 24.84 9.70
N GLN A 519 -20.67 24.92 9.79
CA GLN A 519 -19.86 24.03 10.62
C GLN A 519 -19.84 24.55 12.07
N THR A 520 -20.12 23.66 13.02
CA THR A 520 -20.00 23.97 14.45
C THR A 520 -18.52 24.03 14.86
N ASN A 521 -18.13 25.12 15.52
CA ASN A 521 -16.78 25.28 16.03
C ASN A 521 -16.68 24.66 17.43
N PRO A 522 -15.89 23.57 17.63
CA PRO A 522 -15.81 22.88 18.91
C PRO A 522 -15.31 23.79 20.04
N ARG A 523 -14.49 24.80 19.72
CA ARG A 523 -14.03 25.79 20.71
C ARG A 523 -15.18 26.61 21.28
N THR A 524 -16.12 27.04 20.44
CA THR A 524 -17.29 27.82 20.87
C THR A 524 -18.18 26.99 21.78
N GLU A 525 -18.36 25.70 21.47
CA GLU A 525 -19.09 24.76 22.33
C GLU A 525 -18.41 24.56 23.69
N VAL A 526 -17.08 24.41 23.71
CA VAL A 526 -16.32 24.29 24.97
C VAL A 526 -16.46 25.54 25.83
N PHE A 527 -16.39 26.74 25.25
CA PHE A 527 -16.60 27.98 26.02
C PHE A 527 -18.03 28.12 26.53
N ASN A 528 -19.03 27.70 25.74
CA ASN A 528 -20.42 27.66 26.19
C ASN A 528 -20.59 26.69 27.37
N LEU A 529 -19.97 25.51 27.33
CA LEU A 529 -19.95 24.55 28.43
C LEU A 529 -19.26 25.13 29.66
N LEU A 530 -18.08 25.75 29.52
CA LEU A 530 -17.36 26.37 30.63
C LEU A 530 -18.18 27.48 31.31
N ARG A 531 -18.89 28.30 30.53
CA ARG A 531 -19.78 29.34 31.08
C ARG A 531 -20.96 28.73 31.85
N GLN A 532 -21.58 27.69 31.31
CA GLN A 532 -22.67 26.98 31.98
C GLN A 532 -22.20 26.30 33.28
N VAL A 533 -21.04 25.66 33.27
CA VAL A 533 -20.44 25.03 34.46
C VAL A 533 -20.12 26.06 35.53
N LYS A 534 -19.54 27.21 35.16
CA LYS A 534 -19.27 28.31 36.09
C LYS A 534 -20.55 28.82 36.75
N ALA A 535 -21.60 29.05 35.96
CA ALA A 535 -22.91 29.49 36.48
C ALA A 535 -23.50 28.45 37.45
N LEU A 536 -23.43 27.16 37.11
CA LEU A 536 -23.91 26.07 37.96
C LEU A 536 -23.15 25.98 39.30
N ILE A 537 -21.83 26.13 39.28
CA ILE A 537 -21.01 26.19 40.50
C ILE A 537 -21.43 27.38 41.37
N SER A 538 -21.65 28.56 40.79
CA SER A 538 -22.12 29.73 41.52
C SER A 538 -23.49 29.51 42.19
N VAL A 539 -24.44 28.85 41.52
CA VAL A 539 -25.73 28.47 42.12
C VAL A 539 -25.56 27.52 43.30
N ILE A 540 -24.72 26.48 43.15
CA ILE A 540 -24.48 25.49 44.20
C ILE A 540 -23.87 26.16 45.43
N ILE A 541 -22.89 27.05 45.24
CA ILE A 541 -22.26 27.79 46.34
C ILE A 541 -23.30 28.69 47.04
N ALA A 542 -24.12 29.42 46.29
CA ALA A 542 -25.19 30.26 46.83
C ALA A 542 -26.20 29.42 47.65
N PHE A 543 -26.57 28.24 47.15
CA PHE A 543 -27.49 27.33 47.83
C PHE A 543 -26.91 26.77 49.12
N ILE A 544 -25.68 26.23 49.07
CA ILE A 544 -24.98 25.72 50.25
C ILE A 544 -24.86 26.81 51.32
N PHE A 545 -24.47 28.02 50.92
CA PHE A 545 -24.35 29.15 51.84
C PHE A 545 -25.70 29.54 52.46
N THR A 546 -26.78 29.50 51.69
CA THR A 546 -28.14 29.77 52.18
C THR A 546 -28.58 28.72 53.21
N VAL A 547 -28.41 27.43 52.90
CA VAL A 547 -28.75 26.33 53.83
C VAL A 547 -27.90 26.42 55.10
N PHE A 548 -26.62 26.76 54.98
CA PHE A 548 -25.73 26.94 56.13
C PHE A 548 -26.22 28.07 57.05
N MET A 549 -26.55 29.24 56.51
CA MET A 549 -27.12 30.35 57.28
C MET A 549 -28.45 29.98 57.94
N LEU A 550 -29.30 29.24 57.25
CA LEU A 550 -30.58 28.77 57.80
C LEU A 550 -30.38 27.80 58.97
N ILE A 551 -29.44 26.86 58.85
CA ILE A 551 -29.15 25.87 59.91
C ILE A 551 -28.48 26.54 61.12
N MET A 552 -27.54 27.45 60.91
CA MET A 552 -26.80 28.09 61.99
C MET A 552 -27.65 29.06 62.79
N ASP A 553 -28.26 30.05 62.12
CA ASP A 553 -28.85 31.20 62.79
C ASP A 553 -30.38 31.12 62.84
N HIS A 554 -31.01 30.80 61.72
CA HIS A 554 -32.47 30.83 61.66
C HIS A 554 -33.13 29.62 62.33
N SER A 555 -32.45 28.47 62.43
CA SER A 555 -32.98 27.29 63.13
C SER A 555 -33.29 27.57 64.61
N LEU A 556 -32.44 28.36 65.28
CA LEU A 556 -32.62 28.78 66.68
C LEU A 556 -33.87 29.67 66.81
N ILE A 557 -33.98 30.69 65.96
CA ILE A 557 -35.13 31.59 65.95
C ILE A 557 -36.42 30.81 65.67
N ILE A 558 -36.39 29.85 64.74
CA ILE A 558 -37.54 29.02 64.40
C ILE A 558 -37.96 28.14 65.58
N SER A 559 -37.02 27.51 66.29
CA SER A 559 -37.30 26.72 67.48
C SER A 559 -37.98 27.55 68.58
N ILE A 560 -37.54 28.79 68.81
CA ILE A 560 -38.18 29.71 69.78
C ILE A 560 -39.59 30.12 69.32
N LEU A 561 -39.76 30.50 68.05
CA LEU A 561 -41.06 30.90 67.50
C LEU A 561 -42.10 29.77 67.62
N ARG A 562 -41.65 28.52 67.58
CA ARG A 562 -42.50 27.35 67.77
C ARG A 562 -42.99 27.20 69.22
N LEU A 563 -42.19 27.60 70.21
CA LEU A 563 -42.58 27.62 71.63
C LEU A 563 -43.65 28.70 71.92
N ASN A 564 -43.58 29.84 71.22
CA ASN A 564 -44.54 30.93 71.38
C ASN A 564 -45.82 30.77 70.52
N HIS A 565 -46.20 29.53 70.18
CA HIS A 565 -47.36 29.17 69.32
C HIS A 565 -47.46 29.93 67.97
N CYS A 566 -46.36 30.53 67.50
CA CYS A 566 -46.32 31.27 66.24
C CYS A 566 -46.10 30.33 65.05
N ARG A 567 -46.46 30.78 63.84
CA ARG A 567 -46.36 29.99 62.59
C ARG A 567 -44.91 29.84 62.12
N ALA A 568 -44.12 29.06 62.85
CA ALA A 568 -42.68 28.84 62.64
C ALA A 568 -42.33 28.33 61.23
N SER A 569 -43.18 27.47 60.64
CA SER A 569 -43.02 26.95 59.27
C SER A 569 -43.14 28.04 58.19
N LEU A 570 -44.06 29.01 58.37
CA LEU A 570 -44.21 30.14 57.44
C LEU A 570 -43.03 31.10 57.52
N TYR A 571 -42.50 31.35 58.71
CA TYR A 571 -41.29 32.15 58.88
C TYR A 571 -40.09 31.51 58.19
N GLY A 572 -39.88 30.20 58.36
CA GLY A 572 -38.85 29.43 57.67
C GLY A 572 -38.95 29.53 56.14
N PHE A 573 -40.16 29.38 55.59
CA PHE A 573 -40.38 29.51 54.15
C PHE A 573 -40.04 30.90 53.61
N PHE A 574 -40.56 31.97 54.22
CA PHE A 574 -40.29 33.34 53.73
C PHE A 574 -38.83 33.75 53.89
N THR A 575 -38.21 33.40 55.01
CA THR A 575 -36.78 33.73 55.25
C THR A 575 -35.86 32.98 54.31
N GLY A 576 -36.09 31.68 54.07
CA GLY A 576 -35.32 30.90 53.10
C GLY A 576 -35.50 31.40 51.66
N ALA A 577 -36.73 31.75 51.26
CA ALA A 577 -37.00 32.32 49.95
C ALA A 577 -36.29 33.67 49.74
N PHE A 578 -36.34 34.55 50.75
CA PHE A 578 -35.72 35.87 50.71
C PHE A 578 -34.19 35.78 50.67
N LEU A 579 -33.58 34.97 51.53
CA LEU A 579 -32.13 34.82 51.59
C LEU A 579 -31.55 34.26 50.29
N PHE A 580 -32.13 33.19 49.75
CA PHE A 580 -31.64 32.58 48.52
C PHE A 580 -31.71 33.55 47.34
N SER A 581 -32.85 34.22 47.16
CA SER A 581 -33.03 35.17 46.06
C SER A 581 -32.12 36.39 46.19
N MET A 582 -31.90 36.90 47.41
CA MET A 582 -30.94 38.00 47.64
C MET A 582 -29.50 37.59 47.33
N ILE A 583 -29.09 36.38 47.71
CA ILE A 583 -27.76 35.86 47.41
C ILE A 583 -27.59 35.68 45.90
N CYS A 584 -28.60 35.15 45.19
CA CYS A 584 -28.59 35.03 43.73
C CYS A 584 -28.48 36.38 43.03
N LEU A 585 -29.22 37.39 43.50
CA LEU A 585 -29.21 38.75 42.97
C LEU A 585 -27.85 39.44 43.15
N ILE A 586 -27.26 39.35 44.34
CA ILE A 586 -25.94 39.93 44.62
C ILE A 586 -24.86 39.26 43.76
N THR A 587 -24.97 37.94 43.58
CA THR A 587 -23.98 37.14 42.84
C THR A 587 -24.13 37.30 41.30
N ARG A 588 -25.20 37.94 40.81
CA ARG A 588 -25.54 38.08 39.37
C ARG A 588 -25.38 36.77 38.61
N VAL A 589 -26.01 35.72 39.12
CA VAL A 589 -25.91 34.38 38.52
C VAL A 589 -26.88 34.26 37.35
N ASP A 590 -26.37 34.37 36.13
CA ASP A 590 -27.16 34.11 34.92
C ASP A 590 -27.23 32.60 34.64
N PHE A 591 -28.15 31.90 35.30
CA PHE A 591 -28.43 30.48 35.04
C PHE A 591 -29.76 30.31 34.27
N PRO A 592 -29.78 29.62 33.12
CA PRO A 592 -30.95 29.55 32.23
C PRO A 592 -32.24 28.99 32.86
N TYR A 593 -32.12 28.20 33.94
CA TYR A 593 -33.24 27.56 34.61
C TYR A 593 -33.64 28.22 35.94
N LEU A 594 -32.96 29.29 36.35
CA LEU A 594 -33.31 30.07 37.53
C LEU A 594 -34.01 31.36 37.11
N ASN A 595 -35.33 31.33 37.17
CA ASN A 595 -36.16 32.53 37.21
C ASN A 595 -36.40 32.95 38.67
N LEU A 596 -36.76 34.21 38.90
CA LEU A 596 -37.10 34.74 40.23
C LEU A 596 -38.11 33.84 40.99
N LEU A 597 -39.09 33.29 40.27
CA LEU A 597 -40.08 32.36 40.83
C LEU A 597 -39.47 31.04 41.33
N THR A 598 -38.52 30.47 40.58
CA THR A 598 -37.86 29.23 40.96
C THR A 598 -36.86 29.44 42.10
N GLU A 599 -36.21 30.61 42.18
CA GLU A 599 -35.37 30.97 43.31
C GLU A 599 -36.18 31.02 44.62
N ILE A 600 -37.30 31.75 44.60
CA ILE A 600 -38.20 31.85 45.75
C ILE A 600 -38.71 30.47 46.16
N ALA A 601 -39.07 29.61 45.21
CA ALA A 601 -39.55 28.26 45.50
C ALA A 601 -38.46 27.39 46.15
N ILE A 602 -37.24 27.36 45.60
CA ILE A 602 -36.13 26.53 46.11
C ILE A 602 -35.69 27.01 47.50
N GLY A 603 -35.52 28.32 47.67
CA GLY A 603 -35.19 28.93 48.96
C GLY A 603 -36.30 28.70 50.00
N GLY A 604 -37.56 28.81 49.59
CA GLY A 604 -38.69 28.58 50.49
C GLY A 604 -38.81 27.13 50.95
N ILE A 605 -38.64 26.17 50.04
CA ILE A 605 -38.66 24.74 50.36
C ILE A 605 -37.51 24.39 51.32
N SER A 606 -36.30 24.90 51.07
CA SER A 606 -35.15 24.65 51.96
C SER A 606 -35.38 25.25 53.35
N GLY A 607 -35.92 26.47 53.44
CA GLY A 607 -36.30 27.11 54.69
C GLY A 607 -37.40 26.36 55.46
N LEU A 608 -38.39 25.80 54.75
CA LEU A 608 -39.44 24.98 55.34
C LEU A 608 -38.88 23.65 55.87
N LEU A 609 -37.95 23.02 55.15
CA LEU A 609 -37.27 21.80 55.57
C LEU A 609 -36.47 22.05 56.86
N VAL A 610 -35.70 23.14 56.91
CA VAL A 610 -34.97 23.55 58.12
C VAL A 610 -35.94 23.83 59.27
N ALA A 611 -37.10 24.42 59.00
CA ALA A 611 -38.11 24.66 60.03
C ALA A 611 -38.73 23.38 60.61
N LEU A 612 -38.87 22.33 59.81
CA LEU A 612 -39.29 21.01 60.30
C LEU A 612 -38.21 20.35 61.16
N LEU A 613 -36.95 20.50 60.77
CA LEU A 613 -35.79 19.91 61.46
C LEU A 613 -35.25 20.77 62.62
N SER A 614 -35.80 21.96 62.88
CA SER A 614 -35.23 22.92 63.83
C SER A 614 -35.09 22.34 65.24
N ASN A 615 -36.07 21.56 65.70
CA ASN A 615 -36.05 20.91 67.02
C ASN A 615 -34.93 19.88 67.17
N MET A 616 -34.47 19.29 66.07
CA MET A 616 -33.34 18.35 66.05
C MET A 616 -32.01 19.08 65.87
N LEU A 617 -32.01 20.16 65.10
CA LEU A 617 -30.80 20.91 64.76
C LEU A 617 -30.32 21.82 65.90
N ASN A 618 -31.24 22.50 66.58
CA ASN A 618 -30.95 23.37 67.71
C ASN A 618 -32.13 23.31 68.71
N PRO A 619 -32.16 22.28 69.58
CA PRO A 619 -33.22 22.13 70.57
C PRO A 619 -33.13 23.25 71.60
N VAL A 620 -34.26 23.88 71.89
CA VAL A 620 -34.40 24.87 72.97
C VAL A 620 -35.11 24.16 74.12
N ASN A 621 -34.55 24.27 75.33
CA ASN A 621 -35.14 23.63 76.50
C ASN A 621 -36.38 24.41 76.96
N ASN A 622 -37.54 23.75 77.02
CA ASN A 622 -38.79 24.37 77.45
C ASN A 622 -38.71 24.86 78.90
N GLU A 623 -37.98 24.15 79.75
CA GLU A 623 -37.81 24.51 81.16
C GLU A 623 -37.05 25.83 81.32
N GLU A 624 -36.03 26.07 80.48
CA GLU A 624 -35.26 27.32 80.48
C GLU A 624 -36.09 28.51 79.99
N TRP A 625 -36.94 28.27 78.99
CA TRP A 625 -37.89 29.28 78.51
C TRP A 625 -38.92 29.64 79.58
N GLU A 626 -39.56 28.65 80.21
CA GLU A 626 -40.56 28.86 81.26
C GLU A 626 -39.95 29.50 82.51
N ALA A 627 -38.73 29.12 82.89
CA ALA A 627 -37.99 29.74 83.98
C ALA A 627 -37.68 31.22 83.69
N GLY A 628 -37.25 31.55 82.47
CA GLY A 628 -37.02 32.95 82.05
C GLY A 628 -38.28 33.80 82.12
N VAL A 629 -39.43 33.26 81.70
CA VAL A 629 -40.73 33.95 81.79
C VAL A 629 -41.17 34.12 83.24
N ALA A 630 -40.96 33.12 84.10
CA ALA A 630 -41.29 33.18 85.53
C ALA A 630 -40.44 34.20 86.30
N LEU A 631 -39.21 34.46 85.85
CA LEU A 631 -38.32 35.51 86.37
C LEU A 631 -38.70 36.93 85.89
N GLY A 632 -39.72 37.05 85.03
CA GLY A 632 -40.20 38.33 84.53
C GLY A 632 -39.40 38.90 83.35
N PHE A 633 -38.52 38.10 82.73
CA PHE A 633 -37.79 38.52 81.54
C PHE A 633 -38.71 38.60 80.32
N SER A 634 -38.49 39.61 79.49
CA SER A 634 -39.14 39.71 78.19
C SER A 634 -38.63 38.62 77.24
N PRO A 635 -39.43 38.19 76.24
CA PRO A 635 -39.00 37.19 75.25
C PRO A 635 -37.69 37.52 74.52
N ALA A 636 -37.38 38.80 74.35
CA ALA A 636 -36.13 39.26 73.76
C ALA A 636 -34.94 39.10 74.72
N GLU A 637 -35.12 39.38 76.01
CA GLU A 637 -34.09 39.19 77.05
C GLU A 637 -33.79 37.70 77.26
N ILE A 638 -34.81 36.84 77.25
CA ILE A 638 -34.62 35.38 77.32
C ILE A 638 -33.81 34.88 76.12
N MET A 639 -34.09 35.41 74.92
CA MET A 639 -33.35 35.06 73.73
C MET A 639 -31.86 35.48 73.81
N HIS A 640 -31.58 36.69 74.28
CA HIS A 640 -30.22 37.23 74.38
C HIS A 640 -29.40 36.63 75.53
N GLU A 641 -29.99 36.41 76.71
CA GLU A 641 -29.25 36.00 77.91
C GLU A 641 -29.18 34.48 78.08
N ILE A 642 -30.18 33.73 77.58
CA ILE A 642 -30.31 32.29 77.89
C ILE A 642 -30.16 31.46 76.60
N ILE A 643 -30.93 31.75 75.55
CA ILE A 643 -31.06 30.83 74.42
C ILE A 643 -29.95 30.98 73.38
N ILE A 644 -29.59 32.21 72.99
CA ILE A 644 -28.49 32.44 72.03
C ILE A 644 -27.15 31.92 72.58
N PRO A 645 -26.77 32.13 73.86
CA PRO A 645 -25.53 31.59 74.42
C PRO A 645 -25.51 30.07 74.53
N ALA A 646 -26.66 29.42 74.75
CA ALA A 646 -26.79 27.96 74.84
C ALA A 646 -26.88 27.25 73.47
N GLY A 647 -27.24 27.99 72.41
CA GLY A 647 -27.34 27.46 71.05
C GLY A 647 -25.99 27.28 70.36
N LYS A 648 -26.03 26.65 69.18
CA LYS A 648 -24.83 26.50 68.31
C LYS A 648 -24.25 27.87 67.94
N PRO A 649 -22.90 28.02 67.89
CA PRO A 649 -22.24 29.29 67.62
C PRO A 649 -22.50 29.75 66.19
N GLY A 650 -23.47 30.65 66.02
CA GLY A 650 -23.84 31.29 64.77
C GLY A 650 -23.39 32.76 64.65
N LEU A 651 -23.81 33.43 63.58
CA LEU A 651 -23.62 34.88 63.41
C LEU A 651 -24.40 35.65 64.49
N LEU A 652 -25.54 35.12 64.93
CA LEU A 652 -26.32 35.65 66.05
C LEU A 652 -25.56 35.58 67.38
N TYR A 653 -24.78 34.52 67.61
CA TYR A 653 -23.95 34.39 68.81
C TYR A 653 -22.86 35.48 68.85
N LEU A 654 -22.18 35.70 67.73
CA LEU A 654 -21.14 36.72 67.61
C LEU A 654 -21.68 38.16 67.80
N LEU A 655 -22.85 38.44 67.24
CA LEU A 655 -23.55 39.73 67.40
C LEU A 655 -24.11 39.93 68.82
N ASN A 656 -24.39 38.85 69.54
CA ASN A 656 -24.92 38.87 70.89
C ASN A 656 -23.84 39.00 71.97
N TYR A 657 -22.60 38.61 71.67
CA TYR A 657 -21.46 38.67 72.60
C TYR A 657 -21.28 39.99 73.37
N PRO A 658 -21.42 41.20 72.77
CA PRO A 658 -21.26 42.46 73.51
C PRO A 658 -22.47 42.84 74.38
N LYS A 659 -23.60 42.15 74.26
CA LYS A 659 -24.88 42.51 74.93
C LYS A 659 -25.22 41.62 76.13
N ILE A 660 -24.46 40.55 76.36
CA ILE A 660 -24.67 39.64 77.47
C ILE A 660 -24.29 40.33 78.78
N ILE A 661 -25.26 40.45 79.70
CA ILE A 661 -25.09 41.07 81.00
C ILE A 661 -24.46 40.07 81.99
N PHE A 662 -24.85 38.79 81.91
CA PHE A 662 -24.26 37.72 82.73
C PHE A 662 -23.04 37.10 82.05
N LYS A 663 -21.86 37.69 82.28
CA LYS A 663 -20.59 37.06 81.87
C LYS A 663 -20.26 35.94 82.86
N GLY A 664 -20.42 34.69 82.42
CA GLY A 664 -19.84 33.51 83.07
C GLY A 664 -18.35 33.41 82.79
#